data_AF-A0A372GXM0-F1
#
_entry.id   AF-A0A372GXM0-F1
#
_cell.length_a   1.000
_cell.length_b   1.000
_cell.length_c   1.000
_cell.angle_alpha   90.00
_cell.angle_beta   90.00
_cell.angle_gamma   90.00
#
_symmetry.space_group_name_H-M   'P 1'
#
loop_
_entity.id
_entity.type
_entity.pdbx_description
1 polymer ?
#
loop_
_entity_poly.entity_id
_entity_poly.type
_entity_poly.pdbx_seq_one_letter_code
_entity_poly.pdbx_strand_id
1 'polypeptide(L)'
;MRLFFLKATSFLSLLCLISFDLCNAQEGKLDFSEVKYSIGSWPVESYGNYRAVVEVQNKTNACFVRLPWRRRDVDPHKKQIIVVDARTNQVVKNVFCPEINREYGDVIFQPGTVPGRYYIYYMSYSIGHSYFPNTTYLTTEDLADPAWKASLQDDYMNGLDKGQLIEFQSADSFYRVDPMEVIATAGETARLLARYKEADYLLFPEKREFPIAMKYDLPLRWVKKGPSDIITGEAQPGEYFTFQIGMYALKDVENIKLEFASAQLSKDAFTCFNKGGGDWMGKVFEKKLSVNTGEVQPLWCGVQIPDNFNGPLVATLVLKPSGMKKRKIKINILVAGDRLTDGGSSDIHKMARLNWLNSTIGLDDETFGIYPPIVIKDNQVQTLGHKVVFDASGLPGQITSSYDDMSTLTDGPERKLLSAPVKFVAVKENKEVAFTYGPNKVMDRATGAVTQATQGTSESLDLECRSKSEVDGYMNYTITVTAKEDGNFDDMRLEIPYRKEIAEYMIGMGRKGGTRPKNWSWKWDVERSNSVFWLGTVGAGLQCRLKGQTDTWEIFNFKDTGIPEDWYNQGKGGCNMQEKDDSFYVQIFSGSRKMKKRDQLTFRFGLSMTPVRPLDNDHWQWRYWHSDKNLDQMDSINASGANIINIHHANGLNPYINYPFVATDTLTPYVAKAHQNEKRVKLYYTVRELSVRAPETFALRSLGDEIYRTGEGFRLADRFTLPTETGGVTGESWLCEHLINDYLPAWHHYFSEGHWDASIAQSGLSRWHNYYLEGLDWLVREVGIDGIYLDGLGYDREIMKRVRKVMDRARPGCLIDFHCGNHFHPQYGMNNISNFFMEHFPFINSLWLGEGFDYNEPPDYWLIELAGIPYGLFSETLGNHNPFRAMVYGMSERIYGNSNPSEIWKLWDDFGIQEAKMLGYWSQRCPVKTGETDVKATAYVKDDKTLIAIGNWGGDKLITLDIDWDAIGLDKNKAILKAPDIKGIQIEQIYNLDKPIPIESGKGCLLVINE
;
A
#
# COMPACT_ATOMS: atom_id res chain seq x y z
N MET A 1 52.25 41.03 -3.62
CA MET A 1 52.20 39.64 -4.16
C MET A 1 50.96 39.45 -5.04
N ARG A 2 50.79 40.30 -6.08
CA ARG A 2 49.53 40.42 -6.86
C ARG A 2 49.76 40.56 -8.38
N LEU A 3 50.93 40.15 -8.89
CA LEU A 3 51.25 40.21 -10.32
C LEU A 3 51.73 38.87 -10.93
N PHE A 4 51.73 37.77 -10.18
CA PHE A 4 52.19 36.45 -10.65
C PHE A 4 51.07 35.46 -11.01
N PHE A 5 49.81 35.80 -10.78
CA PHE A 5 48.67 34.87 -10.99
C PHE A 5 47.92 35.03 -12.32
N LEU A 6 48.31 35.98 -13.17
CA LEU A 6 47.60 36.24 -14.44
C LEU A 6 48.26 35.62 -15.69
N LYS A 7 49.37 34.89 -15.56
CA LYS A 7 50.06 34.24 -16.70
C LYS A 7 50.06 32.71 -16.68
N ALA A 8 49.60 32.08 -15.59
CA ALA A 8 49.52 30.62 -15.50
C ALA A 8 48.20 30.05 -16.05
N THR A 9 47.10 30.81 -15.97
CA THR A 9 45.77 30.37 -16.42
C THR A 9 45.61 30.39 -17.94
N SER A 10 46.17 31.36 -18.67
CA SER A 10 46.09 31.37 -20.14
C SER A 10 46.98 30.33 -20.83
N PHE A 11 48.03 29.82 -20.17
CA PHE A 11 48.90 28.78 -20.73
C PHE A 11 48.33 27.37 -20.53
N LEU A 12 47.63 27.11 -19.41
CA LEU A 12 46.91 25.85 -19.16
C LEU A 12 45.67 25.70 -20.06
N SER A 13 44.96 26.79 -20.36
CA SER A 13 43.81 26.77 -21.28
C SER A 13 44.23 26.50 -22.73
N LEU A 14 45.41 27.00 -23.15
CA LEU A 14 45.92 26.77 -24.50
C LEU A 14 46.49 25.34 -24.67
N LEU A 15 47.09 24.75 -23.63
CA LEU A 15 47.47 23.34 -23.65
C LEU A 15 46.25 22.41 -23.62
N CYS A 16 45.17 22.73 -22.90
CA CYS A 16 43.94 21.93 -22.95
C CYS A 16 43.24 21.99 -24.31
N LEU A 17 43.28 23.14 -25.00
CA LEU A 17 42.73 23.29 -26.36
C LEU A 17 43.54 22.53 -27.42
N ILE A 18 44.87 22.50 -27.30
CA ILE A 18 45.74 21.75 -28.24
C ILE A 18 45.67 20.22 -27.97
N SER A 19 45.45 19.80 -26.73
CA SER A 19 45.19 18.37 -26.40
C SER A 19 43.81 17.89 -26.86
N PHE A 20 42.80 18.77 -26.88
CA PHE A 20 41.46 18.46 -27.40
C PHE A 20 41.42 18.36 -28.93
N ASP A 21 42.21 19.17 -29.65
CA ASP A 21 42.32 19.07 -31.11
C ASP A 21 43.16 17.86 -31.56
N LEU A 22 44.14 17.42 -30.76
CA LEU A 22 44.93 16.21 -31.06
C LEU A 22 44.22 14.90 -30.72
N CYS A 23 43.33 14.86 -29.72
CA CYS A 23 42.47 13.68 -29.47
C CYS A 23 41.34 13.54 -30.51
N ASN A 24 40.80 14.65 -31.03
CA ASN A 24 39.78 14.60 -32.10
C ASN A 24 40.34 14.18 -33.48
N ALA A 25 41.66 14.20 -33.67
CA ALA A 25 42.28 13.84 -34.95
C ALA A 25 42.46 12.32 -35.17
N GLN A 26 42.16 11.48 -34.17
CA GLN A 26 42.28 10.03 -34.25
C GLN A 26 40.98 9.23 -34.02
N GLU A 27 39.84 9.90 -33.82
CA GLU A 27 38.53 9.25 -34.00
C GLU A 27 38.22 9.14 -35.50
N GLY A 28 38.81 8.13 -36.14
CA GLY A 28 38.27 7.63 -37.39
C GLY A 28 36.77 7.39 -37.20
N LYS A 29 35.95 7.86 -38.14
CA LYS A 29 34.52 7.55 -38.23
C LYS A 29 34.31 6.03 -38.19
N LEU A 30 34.22 5.47 -37.00
CA LEU A 30 33.68 4.14 -36.77
C LEU A 30 32.17 4.29 -36.82
N ASP A 31 31.67 4.28 -38.05
CA ASP A 31 30.24 4.15 -38.32
C ASP A 31 29.85 2.73 -37.91
N PHE A 32 29.46 2.55 -36.64
CA PHE A 32 28.91 1.28 -36.19
C PHE A 32 27.59 1.08 -36.92
N SER A 33 27.54 0.09 -37.83
CA SER A 33 26.27 -0.42 -38.35
C SER A 33 25.31 -0.68 -37.20
N GLU A 34 24.00 -0.41 -37.36
CA GLU A 34 23.01 -0.65 -36.30
C GLU A 34 23.15 -2.08 -35.76
N VAL A 35 23.68 -2.19 -34.53
CA VAL A 35 23.90 -3.47 -33.89
C VAL A 35 22.54 -4.01 -33.48
N LYS A 36 22.28 -5.27 -33.82
CA LYS A 36 21.03 -5.95 -33.50
C LYS A 36 20.94 -6.20 -31.99
N TYR A 37 19.75 -6.00 -31.43
CA TYR A 37 19.39 -6.41 -30.08
C TYR A 37 18.39 -7.57 -30.16
N SER A 38 18.59 -8.61 -29.36
CA SER A 38 17.69 -9.77 -29.28
C SER A 38 17.56 -10.31 -27.85
N ILE A 39 16.79 -11.38 -27.68
CA ILE A 39 16.67 -12.11 -26.41
C ILE A 39 17.52 -13.38 -26.51
N GLY A 40 18.19 -13.77 -25.44
CA GLY A 40 18.84 -15.07 -25.31
C GLY A 40 18.40 -15.81 -24.04
N SER A 41 19.06 -16.92 -23.72
CA SER A 41 18.77 -17.74 -22.54
C SER A 41 20.05 -18.25 -21.92
N TRP A 42 20.24 -18.03 -20.62
CA TRP A 42 21.37 -18.49 -19.82
C TRP A 42 21.05 -18.39 -18.32
N PRO A 43 21.86 -19.00 -17.43
CA PRO A 43 21.70 -18.84 -15.99
C PRO A 43 22.04 -17.40 -15.55
N VAL A 44 21.01 -16.56 -15.37
CA VAL A 44 21.17 -15.12 -15.03
C VAL A 44 21.91 -14.93 -13.71
N GLU A 45 21.67 -15.79 -12.72
CA GLU A 45 22.36 -15.76 -11.41
C GLU A 45 23.88 -15.93 -11.53
N SER A 46 24.39 -16.49 -12.63
CA SER A 46 25.83 -16.68 -12.87
C SER A 46 26.46 -15.61 -13.77
N TYR A 47 25.67 -14.98 -14.64
CA TYR A 47 26.22 -14.16 -15.74
C TYR A 47 25.59 -12.77 -15.86
N GLY A 48 24.54 -12.45 -15.10
CA GLY A 48 23.79 -11.20 -15.19
C GLY A 48 22.82 -11.16 -16.38
N ASN A 49 22.25 -9.98 -16.64
CA ASN A 49 21.13 -9.83 -17.59
C ASN A 49 21.53 -9.62 -19.04
N TYR A 50 22.83 -9.46 -19.35
CA TYR A 50 23.27 -9.07 -20.68
C TYR A 50 24.49 -9.81 -21.19
N ARG A 51 24.52 -10.02 -22.51
CA ARG A 51 25.72 -10.48 -23.22
C ARG A 51 25.84 -9.90 -24.62
N ALA A 52 27.07 -9.83 -25.11
CA ALA A 52 27.37 -9.65 -26.52
C ALA A 52 27.70 -11.00 -27.17
N VAL A 53 27.24 -11.22 -28.40
CA VAL A 53 27.56 -12.41 -29.21
C VAL A 53 28.62 -12.04 -30.23
N VAL A 54 29.78 -12.69 -30.16
CA VAL A 54 30.94 -12.40 -31.03
C VAL A 54 31.33 -13.63 -31.81
N GLU A 55 31.70 -13.46 -33.08
CA GLU A 55 32.21 -14.53 -33.93
C GLU A 55 33.70 -14.31 -34.25
N VAL A 56 34.48 -15.39 -34.19
CA VAL A 56 35.91 -15.41 -34.49
C VAL A 56 36.15 -16.40 -35.61
N GLN A 57 36.64 -15.93 -36.75
CA GLN A 57 36.79 -16.74 -37.97
C GLN A 57 38.18 -17.38 -38.11
N ASN A 58 39.24 -16.67 -37.70
CA ASN A 58 40.63 -17.07 -37.95
C ASN A 58 41.35 -17.51 -36.68
N LYS A 59 42.22 -18.52 -36.82
CA LYS A 59 42.95 -19.07 -35.67
C LYS A 59 43.98 -18.05 -35.22
N THR A 60 43.84 -17.57 -34.00
CA THR A 60 44.67 -16.50 -33.46
C THR A 60 45.01 -16.74 -31.99
N ASN A 61 46.14 -16.20 -31.53
CA ASN A 61 46.52 -16.27 -30.11
C ASN A 61 45.78 -15.25 -29.25
N ALA A 62 45.30 -14.15 -29.85
CA ALA A 62 44.51 -13.13 -29.18
C ALA A 62 43.58 -12.47 -30.20
N CYS A 63 42.28 -12.44 -29.87
CA CYS A 63 41.25 -11.81 -30.66
C CYS A 63 40.80 -10.53 -29.97
N PHE A 64 40.73 -9.42 -30.72
CA PHE A 64 40.23 -8.14 -30.25
C PHE A 64 38.80 -7.89 -30.74
N VAL A 65 37.93 -7.41 -29.85
CA VAL A 65 36.59 -6.91 -30.22
C VAL A 65 36.29 -5.62 -29.45
N ARG A 66 35.76 -4.62 -30.16
CA ARG A 66 35.16 -3.42 -29.55
C ARG A 66 33.66 -3.57 -29.50
N LEU A 67 33.09 -3.46 -28.29
CA LEU A 67 31.66 -3.58 -28.02
C LEU A 67 31.07 -2.18 -27.81
N PRO A 68 30.35 -1.58 -28.77
CA PRO A 68 29.70 -0.27 -28.63
C PRO A 68 28.39 -0.38 -27.83
N TRP A 69 28.46 -0.92 -26.60
CA TRP A 69 27.30 -1.32 -25.81
C TRP A 69 26.40 -0.18 -25.33
N ARG A 70 26.92 1.05 -25.26
CA ARG A 70 26.20 2.27 -24.81
C ARG A 70 25.38 2.06 -23.54
N ARG A 71 26.09 1.72 -22.46
CA ARG A 71 25.57 1.40 -21.15
C ARG A 71 25.17 2.65 -20.35
N ARG A 72 24.08 2.52 -19.61
CA ARG A 72 23.56 3.57 -18.73
C ARG A 72 24.22 3.60 -17.35
N ASP A 73 24.76 2.48 -16.86
CA ASP A 73 25.36 2.42 -15.53
C ASP A 73 26.61 3.32 -15.40
N VAL A 74 26.85 3.86 -14.20
CA VAL A 74 27.82 4.96 -13.98
C VAL A 74 29.28 4.49 -14.04
N ASP A 75 29.58 3.29 -13.53
CA ASP A 75 30.94 2.76 -13.38
C ASP A 75 31.14 1.40 -14.08
N PRO A 76 31.03 1.33 -15.41
CA PRO A 76 31.13 0.06 -16.13
C PRO A 76 32.50 -0.60 -16.00
N HIS A 77 33.56 0.19 -15.81
CA HIS A 77 34.95 -0.25 -15.63
C HIS A 77 35.21 -1.04 -14.33
N LYS A 78 34.31 -0.94 -13.35
CA LYS A 78 34.43 -1.68 -12.07
C LYS A 78 33.79 -3.06 -12.13
N LYS A 79 33.09 -3.39 -13.21
CA LYS A 79 32.28 -4.62 -13.33
C LYS A 79 33.00 -5.65 -14.21
N GLN A 80 33.06 -6.88 -13.74
CA GLN A 80 33.71 -8.00 -14.42
C GLN A 80 33.13 -8.24 -15.82
N ILE A 81 34.01 -8.60 -16.76
CA ILE A 81 33.67 -9.14 -18.07
C ILE A 81 33.96 -10.64 -18.07
N ILE A 82 33.00 -11.46 -18.49
CA ILE A 82 33.16 -12.91 -18.56
C ILE A 82 32.99 -13.35 -20.01
N VAL A 83 34.02 -14.00 -20.57
CA VAL A 83 33.98 -14.55 -21.93
C VAL A 83 33.78 -16.06 -21.87
N VAL A 84 32.80 -16.58 -22.59
CA VAL A 84 32.47 -18.01 -22.66
C VAL A 84 32.52 -18.49 -24.09
N ASP A 85 33.20 -19.61 -24.33
CA ASP A 85 33.17 -20.31 -25.60
C ASP A 85 31.80 -20.98 -25.80
N ALA A 86 31.05 -20.56 -26.81
CA ALA A 86 29.67 -21.00 -27.00
C ALA A 86 29.54 -22.49 -27.34
N ARG A 87 30.61 -23.13 -27.84
CA ARG A 87 30.61 -24.55 -28.21
C ARG A 87 30.92 -25.44 -27.00
N THR A 88 31.89 -25.05 -26.19
CA THR A 88 32.33 -25.87 -25.03
C THR A 88 31.66 -25.47 -23.73
N ASN A 89 31.00 -24.30 -23.70
CA ASN A 89 30.45 -23.67 -22.51
C ASN A 89 31.50 -23.43 -21.39
N GLN A 90 32.77 -23.30 -21.77
CA GLN A 90 33.87 -23.04 -20.84
C GLN A 90 34.19 -21.54 -20.80
N VAL A 91 34.43 -21.03 -19.59
CA VAL A 91 34.93 -19.66 -19.39
C VAL A 91 36.37 -19.55 -19.90
N VAL A 92 36.63 -18.56 -20.74
CA VAL A 92 37.96 -18.22 -21.23
C VAL A 92 38.71 -17.48 -20.13
N LYS A 93 39.85 -18.03 -19.68
CA LYS A 93 40.67 -17.42 -18.61
C LYS A 93 41.47 -16.21 -19.09
N ASN A 94 42.06 -16.32 -20.27
CA ASN A 94 42.87 -15.27 -20.88
C ASN A 94 41.96 -14.22 -21.52
N VAL A 95 41.56 -13.25 -20.69
CA VAL A 95 40.76 -12.08 -21.07
C VAL A 95 41.45 -10.84 -20.53
N PHE A 96 41.63 -9.84 -21.38
CA PHE A 96 42.17 -8.53 -21.02
C PHE A 96 41.27 -7.44 -21.59
N CYS A 97 40.85 -6.51 -20.73
CA CYS A 97 39.98 -5.40 -21.10
C CYS A 97 40.78 -4.09 -21.00
N PRO A 98 41.49 -3.65 -22.06
CA PRO A 98 42.33 -2.45 -22.01
C PRO A 98 41.54 -1.17 -21.73
N GLU A 99 40.29 -1.09 -22.21
CA GLU A 99 39.42 0.06 -21.99
C GLU A 99 37.96 -0.37 -21.83
N ILE A 100 37.32 0.06 -20.74
CA ILE A 100 35.90 -0.16 -20.46
C ILE A 100 35.30 1.16 -20.01
N ASN A 101 34.31 1.66 -20.75
CA ASN A 101 33.58 2.88 -20.40
C ASN A 101 32.08 2.72 -20.74
N ARG A 102 31.29 3.79 -20.60
CA ARG A 102 29.83 3.73 -20.85
C ARG A 102 29.52 3.55 -22.34
N GLU A 103 30.33 4.10 -23.23
CA GLU A 103 30.07 4.09 -24.66
C GLU A 103 30.49 2.77 -25.31
N TYR A 104 31.67 2.26 -24.94
CA TYR A 104 32.23 1.02 -25.47
C TYR A 104 33.07 0.24 -24.46
N GLY A 105 33.32 -1.03 -24.79
CA GLY A 105 34.27 -1.88 -24.12
C GLY A 105 35.17 -2.61 -25.10
N ASP A 106 36.48 -2.47 -24.91
CA ASP A 106 37.49 -3.20 -25.65
C ASP A 106 37.83 -4.48 -24.92
N VAL A 107 37.61 -5.62 -25.58
CA VAL A 107 37.82 -6.96 -25.00
C VAL A 107 38.78 -7.73 -25.88
N ILE A 108 39.89 -8.17 -25.28
CA ILE A 108 40.89 -9.03 -25.91
C ILE A 108 40.81 -10.39 -25.21
N PHE A 109 40.68 -11.48 -25.95
CA PHE A 109 40.63 -12.81 -25.36
C PHE A 109 41.33 -13.86 -26.22
N GLN A 110 41.75 -14.98 -25.62
CA GLN A 110 42.36 -16.10 -26.34
C GLN A 110 41.29 -17.10 -26.80
N PRO A 111 40.96 -17.19 -28.11
CA PRO A 111 39.92 -18.11 -28.58
C PRO A 111 40.41 -19.57 -28.62
N GLY A 112 39.72 -20.47 -27.90
CA GLY A 112 39.99 -21.92 -27.92
C GLY A 112 39.32 -22.68 -29.08
N THR A 113 38.29 -22.10 -29.70
CA THR A 113 37.47 -22.65 -30.78
C THR A 113 37.47 -21.68 -31.95
N VAL A 114 38.01 -22.11 -33.10
CA VAL A 114 38.02 -21.30 -34.32
C VAL A 114 37.76 -22.19 -35.54
N PRO A 115 36.85 -21.80 -36.47
CA PRO A 115 35.90 -20.71 -36.32
C PRO A 115 34.91 -20.99 -35.18
N GLY A 116 34.51 -19.95 -34.45
CA GLY A 116 33.76 -20.12 -33.20
C GLY A 116 32.98 -18.89 -32.77
N ARG A 117 31.94 -19.13 -31.97
CA ARG A 117 31.12 -18.10 -31.33
C ARG A 117 31.48 -17.99 -29.86
N TYR A 118 31.47 -16.76 -29.36
CA TYR A 118 31.79 -16.41 -27.98
C TYR A 118 30.67 -15.55 -27.40
N TYR A 119 30.35 -15.79 -26.14
CA TYR A 119 29.44 -14.97 -25.35
C TYR A 119 30.25 -14.11 -24.38
N ILE A 120 30.10 -12.79 -24.49
CA ILE A 120 30.76 -11.83 -23.60
C ILE A 120 29.70 -11.25 -22.67
N TYR A 121 29.66 -11.74 -21.44
CA TYR A 121 28.75 -11.28 -20.41
C TYR A 121 29.31 -10.04 -19.72
N TYR A 122 28.41 -9.11 -19.38
CA TYR A 122 28.72 -7.89 -18.65
C TYR A 122 27.63 -7.61 -17.63
N MET A 123 27.97 -6.83 -16.59
CA MET A 123 27.07 -6.58 -15.46
C MET A 123 26.62 -7.88 -14.77
N SER A 124 27.49 -8.88 -14.73
CA SER A 124 27.27 -10.08 -13.92
C SER A 124 27.20 -9.71 -12.44
N TYR A 125 26.24 -10.27 -11.72
CA TYR A 125 25.97 -9.98 -10.31
C TYR A 125 25.68 -11.24 -9.52
N SER A 126 25.83 -11.14 -8.20
CA SER A 126 25.21 -12.03 -7.24
C SER A 126 24.07 -11.29 -6.54
N ILE A 127 23.07 -12.05 -6.09
CA ILE A 127 21.90 -11.53 -5.39
C ILE A 127 21.81 -12.18 -4.01
N GLY A 128 21.50 -11.37 -3.00
CA GLY A 128 21.38 -11.80 -1.60
C GLY A 128 20.11 -12.60 -1.29
N HIS A 129 19.52 -12.38 -0.11
CA HIS A 129 18.39 -13.14 0.42
C HIS A 129 17.09 -12.93 -0.38
N SER A 130 16.24 -13.97 -0.48
CA SER A 130 15.03 -13.99 -1.33
C SER A 130 13.99 -12.91 -1.06
N TYR A 131 13.88 -12.43 0.18
CA TYR A 131 12.95 -11.33 0.53
C TYR A 131 13.61 -9.95 0.62
N PHE A 132 14.95 -9.90 0.63
CA PHE A 132 15.75 -8.67 0.75
C PHE A 132 16.90 -8.73 -0.26
N PRO A 133 16.59 -8.79 -1.57
CA PRO A 133 17.63 -8.94 -2.56
C PRO A 133 18.54 -7.72 -2.51
N ASN A 134 19.85 -7.98 -2.46
CA ASN A 134 20.86 -6.98 -2.65
C ASN A 134 21.70 -7.38 -3.86
N THR A 135 21.54 -6.66 -4.95
CA THR A 135 22.29 -6.90 -6.19
C THR A 135 23.71 -6.37 -6.03
N THR A 136 24.68 -7.28 -6.05
CA THR A 136 26.11 -6.97 -5.97
C THR A 136 26.80 -7.37 -7.26
N TYR A 137 27.26 -6.39 -8.03
CA TYR A 137 27.99 -6.65 -9.28
C TYR A 137 29.39 -7.22 -9.01
N LEU A 138 29.78 -8.21 -9.80
CA LEU A 138 31.12 -8.81 -9.71
C LEU A 138 32.19 -7.76 -10.05
N THR A 139 33.19 -7.63 -9.20
CA THR A 139 34.31 -6.71 -9.40
C THR A 139 35.33 -7.27 -10.38
N THR A 140 36.09 -6.40 -11.03
CA THR A 140 37.14 -6.82 -11.97
C THR A 140 38.23 -7.66 -11.32
N GLU A 141 38.51 -8.84 -11.86
CA GLU A 141 39.60 -9.76 -11.53
C GLU A 141 40.46 -10.04 -12.77
N ASP A 142 41.78 -9.92 -12.64
CA ASP A 142 42.74 -10.24 -13.70
C ASP A 142 43.13 -11.72 -13.63
N LEU A 143 42.40 -12.56 -14.38
CA LEU A 143 42.60 -14.01 -14.42
C LEU A 143 43.51 -14.47 -15.57
N ALA A 144 44.02 -13.52 -16.38
CA ALA A 144 44.84 -13.82 -17.53
C ALA A 144 46.24 -14.28 -17.11
N ASP A 145 46.79 -15.25 -17.85
CA ASP A 145 48.18 -15.66 -17.70
C ASP A 145 49.09 -14.45 -17.96
N PRO A 146 49.97 -14.06 -17.02
CA PRO A 146 50.87 -12.92 -17.18
C PRO A 146 51.75 -13.00 -18.42
N ALA A 147 52.17 -14.20 -18.84
CA ALA A 147 52.97 -14.39 -20.06
C ALA A 147 52.14 -14.20 -21.33
N TRP A 148 50.88 -14.63 -21.34
CA TRP A 148 49.97 -14.34 -22.46
C TRP A 148 49.70 -12.85 -22.56
N LYS A 149 49.40 -12.20 -21.44
CA LYS A 149 49.13 -10.75 -21.38
C LYS A 149 50.34 -9.92 -21.83
N ALA A 150 51.55 -10.32 -21.43
CA ALA A 150 52.79 -9.69 -21.88
C ALA A 150 53.11 -9.93 -23.38
N SER A 151 52.47 -10.93 -24.01
CA SER A 151 52.63 -11.20 -25.45
C SER A 151 51.72 -10.35 -26.34
N LEU A 152 50.77 -9.61 -25.76
CA LEU A 152 49.86 -8.72 -26.49
C LEU A 152 50.62 -7.52 -27.05
N GLN A 153 50.28 -7.11 -28.28
CA GLN A 153 50.87 -5.92 -28.90
C GLN A 153 50.30 -4.63 -28.27
N ASP A 154 51.13 -3.60 -28.14
CA ASP A 154 50.70 -2.30 -27.60
C ASP A 154 49.62 -1.63 -28.47
N ASP A 155 49.74 -1.70 -29.80
CA ASP A 155 48.70 -1.27 -30.75
C ASP A 155 47.69 -2.39 -31.02
N TYR A 156 46.96 -2.80 -29.97
CA TYR A 156 46.00 -3.90 -30.04
C TYR A 156 44.84 -3.64 -31.04
N MET A 157 44.53 -2.37 -31.32
CA MET A 157 43.45 -1.95 -32.22
C MET A 157 43.71 -2.29 -33.69
N ASN A 158 44.98 -2.23 -34.12
CA ASN A 158 45.39 -2.56 -35.49
C ASN A 158 46.20 -3.85 -35.58
N GLY A 159 46.81 -4.26 -34.47
CA GLY A 159 47.78 -5.35 -34.41
C GLY A 159 47.23 -6.74 -34.09
N LEU A 160 45.95 -6.85 -33.70
CA LEU A 160 45.28 -8.12 -33.38
C LEU A 160 44.19 -8.48 -34.39
N ASP A 161 43.94 -9.78 -34.54
CA ASP A 161 42.81 -10.30 -35.31
C ASP A 161 41.49 -9.83 -34.69
N LYS A 162 40.54 -9.44 -35.53
CA LYS A 162 39.26 -8.84 -35.08
C LYS A 162 38.15 -9.88 -35.03
N GLY A 163 37.49 -9.94 -33.88
CA GLY A 163 36.20 -10.62 -33.73
C GLY A 163 35.08 -9.74 -34.28
N GLN A 164 34.04 -10.37 -34.82
CA GLN A 164 32.86 -9.68 -35.31
C GLN A 164 31.76 -9.68 -34.26
N LEU A 165 31.32 -8.51 -33.82
CA LEU A 165 30.10 -8.38 -33.02
C LEU A 165 28.88 -8.69 -33.89
N ILE A 166 28.07 -9.64 -33.45
CA ILE A 166 26.86 -10.09 -34.14
C ILE A 166 25.62 -9.38 -33.59
N GLU A 167 25.44 -9.42 -32.26
CA GLU A 167 24.28 -8.83 -31.58
C GLU A 167 24.54 -8.65 -30.07
N PHE A 168 23.77 -7.77 -29.44
CA PHE A 168 23.59 -7.74 -27.99
C PHE A 168 22.32 -8.51 -27.62
N GLN A 169 22.37 -9.23 -26.50
CA GLN A 169 21.24 -9.99 -26.00
C GLN A 169 20.93 -9.63 -24.55
N SER A 170 19.64 -9.48 -24.24
CA SER A 170 19.12 -9.49 -22.87
C SER A 170 18.61 -10.88 -22.51
N ALA A 171 18.63 -11.23 -21.23
CA ALA A 171 18.15 -12.52 -20.74
C ALA A 171 16.63 -12.72 -20.95
N ASP A 172 15.87 -11.63 -20.89
CA ASP A 172 14.44 -11.57 -21.16
C ASP A 172 14.08 -10.20 -21.75
N SER A 173 12.96 -10.12 -22.46
CA SER A 173 12.26 -8.91 -22.88
C SER A 173 12.12 -7.86 -21.78
N PHE A 174 11.89 -8.28 -20.53
CA PHE A 174 11.74 -7.37 -19.39
C PHE A 174 13.02 -6.59 -19.04
N TYR A 175 14.18 -7.19 -19.29
CA TYR A 175 15.50 -6.57 -19.10
C TYR A 175 16.04 -5.93 -20.40
N ARG A 176 15.21 -5.72 -21.43
CA ARG A 176 15.68 -5.04 -22.64
C ARG A 176 15.90 -3.56 -22.38
N VAL A 177 17.04 -3.05 -22.83
CA VAL A 177 17.43 -1.63 -22.72
C VAL A 177 17.14 -0.84 -24.00
N ASP A 178 16.97 -1.50 -25.14
CA ASP A 178 16.71 -0.83 -26.40
C ASP A 178 15.20 -0.60 -26.63
N PRO A 179 14.80 0.53 -27.26
CA PRO A 179 15.63 1.60 -27.81
C PRO A 179 15.85 2.82 -26.88
N MET A 180 15.23 2.84 -25.69
CA MET A 180 15.14 4.06 -24.85
C MET A 180 16.18 4.18 -23.74
N GLU A 181 16.95 3.13 -23.45
CA GLU A 181 17.99 3.10 -22.41
C GLU A 181 19.40 2.86 -22.98
N VAL A 182 19.54 2.95 -24.30
CA VAL A 182 20.83 2.97 -25.00
C VAL A 182 21.31 4.42 -25.10
N ILE A 183 22.41 4.75 -24.42
CA ILE A 183 22.89 6.14 -24.35
C ILE A 183 23.46 6.63 -25.69
N ALA A 184 23.26 7.91 -25.99
CA ALA A 184 24.08 8.60 -26.98
C ALA A 184 25.50 8.80 -26.45
N THR A 185 26.50 8.81 -27.34
CA THR A 185 27.87 9.13 -26.93
C THR A 185 27.99 10.61 -26.57
N ALA A 186 29.04 10.97 -25.83
CA ALA A 186 29.41 12.34 -25.55
C ALA A 186 29.60 13.14 -26.85
N GLY A 187 30.26 12.55 -27.85
CA GLY A 187 30.43 13.18 -29.17
C GLY A 187 29.11 13.37 -29.93
N GLU A 188 28.21 12.40 -29.91
CA GLU A 188 26.88 12.51 -30.52
C GLU A 188 26.03 13.59 -29.83
N THR A 189 26.04 13.60 -28.49
CA THR A 189 25.37 14.61 -27.67
C THR A 189 25.92 16.00 -27.98
N ALA A 190 27.24 16.18 -27.94
CA ALA A 190 27.88 17.46 -28.26
C ALA A 190 27.51 17.95 -29.67
N ARG A 191 27.47 17.07 -30.67
CA ARG A 191 27.04 17.41 -32.03
C ARG A 191 25.58 17.87 -32.09
N LEU A 192 24.69 17.20 -31.34
CA LEU A 192 23.29 17.63 -31.24
C LEU A 192 23.17 19.00 -30.58
N LEU A 193 23.84 19.21 -29.44
CA LEU A 193 23.78 20.46 -28.70
C LEU A 193 24.37 21.62 -29.51
N ALA A 194 25.49 21.39 -30.22
CA ALA A 194 26.07 22.39 -31.12
C ALA A 194 25.10 22.80 -32.24
N ARG A 195 24.32 21.85 -32.78
CA ARG A 195 23.29 22.11 -33.80
C ARG A 195 22.15 22.99 -33.28
N TYR A 196 21.84 22.92 -31.99
CA TYR A 196 20.72 23.63 -31.36
C TYR A 196 21.14 24.61 -30.26
N LYS A 197 22.36 25.16 -30.31
CA LYS A 197 22.94 26.03 -29.27
C LYS A 197 22.12 27.29 -28.92
N GLU A 198 21.27 27.76 -29.82
CA GLU A 198 20.41 28.93 -29.62
C GLU A 198 19.08 28.59 -28.92
N ALA A 199 18.81 27.30 -28.64
CA ALA A 199 17.63 26.86 -27.91
C ALA A 199 17.90 26.87 -26.40
N ASP A 200 16.90 27.27 -25.61
CA ASP A 200 16.97 27.13 -24.14
C ASP A 200 16.69 25.69 -23.69
N TYR A 201 15.92 24.94 -24.49
CA TYR A 201 15.55 23.54 -24.26
C TYR A 201 15.14 22.88 -25.59
N LEU A 202 15.22 21.55 -25.64
CA LEU A 202 14.80 20.70 -26.76
C LEU A 202 13.58 19.86 -26.36
N LEU A 203 12.74 19.54 -27.35
CA LEU A 203 11.55 18.73 -27.18
C LEU A 203 11.59 17.50 -28.09
N PHE A 204 11.25 16.35 -27.50
CA PHE A 204 11.22 15.06 -28.15
C PHE A 204 9.86 14.41 -27.91
N PRO A 205 8.89 14.60 -28.82
CA PRO A 205 7.64 13.87 -28.76
C PRO A 205 7.87 12.38 -29.00
N GLU A 206 7.36 11.54 -28.11
CA GLU A 206 7.55 10.10 -28.13
C GLU A 206 6.22 9.37 -27.87
N LYS A 207 6.08 8.19 -28.47
CA LYS A 207 4.87 7.39 -28.31
C LYS A 207 4.86 6.67 -26.95
N ARG A 208 3.68 6.20 -26.53
CA ARG A 208 3.50 5.48 -25.26
C ARG A 208 4.25 4.15 -25.20
N GLU A 209 4.54 3.53 -26.34
CA GLU A 209 5.29 2.26 -26.44
C GLU A 209 6.79 2.44 -26.17
N PHE A 210 7.29 3.68 -26.06
CA PHE A 210 8.70 3.98 -25.77
C PHE A 210 8.83 4.92 -24.56
N PRO A 211 8.49 4.49 -23.33
CA PRO A 211 8.64 5.28 -22.11
C PRO A 211 10.03 5.90 -21.96
N ILE A 212 10.08 7.20 -21.62
CA ILE A 212 11.34 7.89 -21.36
C ILE A 212 11.83 7.51 -19.97
N ALA A 213 12.94 6.77 -19.92
CA ALA A 213 13.50 6.21 -18.69
C ALA A 213 14.71 6.98 -18.13
N MET A 214 15.47 7.66 -18.98
CA MET A 214 16.74 8.27 -18.59
C MET A 214 16.59 9.76 -18.24
N LYS A 215 17.01 10.13 -17.02
CA LYS A 215 17.00 11.52 -16.55
C LYS A 215 18.25 12.32 -16.96
N TYR A 216 19.42 11.68 -16.99
CA TYR A 216 20.70 12.38 -17.13
C TYR A 216 21.39 12.15 -18.48
N ASP A 217 20.80 11.33 -19.35
CA ASP A 217 21.37 10.97 -20.65
C ASP A 217 20.32 11.10 -21.76
N LEU A 218 20.76 11.45 -22.97
CA LEU A 218 19.92 11.40 -24.16
C LEU A 218 19.98 10.00 -24.78
N PRO A 219 18.84 9.37 -25.14
CA PRO A 219 18.85 8.10 -25.84
C PRO A 219 19.40 8.25 -27.25
N LEU A 220 20.13 7.24 -27.73
CA LEU A 220 20.66 7.18 -29.10
C LEU A 220 19.56 7.44 -30.14
N ARG A 221 18.36 6.90 -29.90
CA ARG A 221 17.16 7.13 -30.72
C ARG A 221 16.88 8.62 -30.95
N TRP A 222 16.99 9.45 -29.93
CA TRP A 222 16.72 10.88 -30.02
C TRP A 222 17.83 11.65 -30.71
N VAL A 223 19.09 11.29 -30.48
CA VAL A 223 20.20 11.97 -31.17
C VAL A 223 20.21 11.66 -32.66
N LYS A 224 19.80 10.44 -33.06
CA LYS A 224 19.61 10.05 -34.47
C LYS A 224 18.45 10.81 -35.12
N LYS A 225 17.29 10.87 -34.46
CA LYS A 225 16.07 11.49 -35.00
C LYS A 225 16.09 13.03 -34.96
N GLY A 226 16.68 13.60 -33.90
CA GLY A 226 16.61 15.01 -33.56
C GLY A 226 15.30 15.42 -32.87
N PRO A 227 15.25 16.64 -32.31
CA PRO A 227 14.03 17.21 -31.74
C PRO A 227 12.96 17.41 -32.82
N SER A 228 11.69 17.37 -32.43
CA SER A 228 10.56 17.47 -33.34
C SER A 228 9.45 18.36 -32.77
N ASP A 229 8.68 18.98 -33.66
CA ASP A 229 7.49 19.76 -33.34
C ASP A 229 6.18 19.03 -33.66
N ILE A 230 6.24 17.72 -33.91
CA ILE A 230 5.07 16.91 -34.27
C ILE A 230 5.09 15.55 -33.57
N ILE A 231 3.92 15.10 -33.12
CA ILE A 231 3.65 13.72 -32.74
C ILE A 231 2.52 13.16 -33.58
N THR A 232 2.69 11.90 -34.00
CA THR A 232 1.71 11.15 -34.78
C THR A 232 1.32 9.88 -34.03
N GLY A 233 0.02 9.59 -33.94
CA GLY A 233 -0.52 8.40 -33.28
C GLY A 233 -1.73 7.82 -34.00
N GLU A 234 -2.12 6.62 -33.57
CA GLU A 234 -3.34 5.94 -33.99
C GLU A 234 -4.13 5.61 -32.72
N ALA A 235 -5.43 5.86 -32.76
CA ALA A 235 -6.34 5.61 -31.65
C ALA A 235 -7.68 5.07 -32.17
N GLN A 236 -8.45 4.46 -31.28
CA GLN A 236 -9.82 4.05 -31.57
C GLN A 236 -10.84 5.07 -31.03
N PRO A 237 -12.07 5.12 -31.59
CA PRO A 237 -13.15 5.89 -30.98
C PRO A 237 -13.36 5.48 -29.52
N GLY A 238 -13.56 6.45 -28.62
CA GLY A 238 -13.70 6.22 -27.17
C GLY A 238 -12.39 6.00 -26.39
N GLU A 239 -11.25 5.77 -27.07
CA GLU A 239 -9.95 5.51 -26.40
C GLU A 239 -9.47 6.73 -25.58
N TYR A 240 -8.87 6.46 -24.41
CA TYR A 240 -8.02 7.44 -23.74
C TYR A 240 -6.58 7.30 -24.25
N PHE A 241 -6.25 8.07 -25.29
CA PHE A 241 -4.97 7.97 -25.97
C PHE A 241 -3.87 8.71 -25.19
N THR A 242 -2.75 8.04 -24.92
CA THR A 242 -1.63 8.59 -24.15
C THR A 242 -0.36 8.73 -24.97
N PHE A 243 0.47 9.70 -24.60
CA PHE A 243 1.76 9.98 -25.21
C PHE A 243 2.64 10.79 -24.25
N GLN A 244 3.89 11.03 -24.61
CA GLN A 244 4.80 11.81 -23.77
C GLN A 244 5.64 12.80 -24.60
N ILE A 245 6.03 13.90 -23.96
CA ILE A 245 7.01 14.85 -24.50
C ILE A 245 8.23 14.84 -23.59
N GLY A 246 9.39 14.43 -24.11
CA GLY A 246 10.66 14.59 -23.42
C GLY A 246 11.17 16.01 -23.56
N MET A 247 11.42 16.70 -22.44
CA MET A 247 12.10 17.99 -22.42
C MET A 247 13.55 17.79 -21.97
N TYR A 248 14.51 18.19 -22.79
CA TYR A 248 15.93 18.26 -22.41
C TYR A 248 16.33 19.73 -22.23
N ALA A 249 16.82 20.08 -21.05
CA ALA A 249 17.17 21.45 -20.69
C ALA A 249 18.61 21.80 -21.11
N LEU A 250 18.77 22.86 -21.93
CA LEU A 250 20.09 23.44 -22.24
C LEU A 250 20.45 24.57 -21.26
N LYS A 251 19.43 25.08 -20.56
CA LYS A 251 19.50 26.01 -19.43
C LYS A 251 18.43 25.58 -18.42
N ASP A 252 18.58 25.99 -17.16
CA ASP A 252 17.62 25.67 -16.10
C ASP A 252 16.23 26.18 -16.48
N VAL A 253 15.28 25.26 -16.59
CA VAL A 253 13.91 25.54 -17.00
C VAL A 253 13.04 25.62 -15.76
N GLU A 254 12.31 26.73 -15.58
CA GLU A 254 11.43 26.91 -14.43
C GLU A 254 9.95 27.01 -14.83
N ASN A 255 9.09 26.44 -13.98
CA ASN A 255 7.63 26.58 -14.03
C ASN A 255 7.04 26.34 -15.42
N ILE A 256 7.20 25.13 -15.94
CA ILE A 256 6.70 24.73 -17.25
C ILE A 256 5.17 24.77 -17.26
N LYS A 257 4.58 25.66 -18.08
CA LYS A 257 3.14 25.67 -18.36
C LYS A 257 2.83 24.96 -19.67
N LEU A 258 1.73 24.21 -19.69
CA LEU A 258 1.24 23.50 -20.87
C LEU A 258 -0.15 24.01 -21.23
N GLU A 259 -0.39 24.29 -22.51
CA GLU A 259 -1.70 24.72 -23.01
C GLU A 259 -2.06 23.91 -24.26
N PHE A 260 -3.18 23.20 -24.19
CA PHE A 260 -3.74 22.48 -25.33
C PHE A 260 -4.76 23.33 -26.08
N ALA A 261 -4.81 23.14 -27.40
CA ALA A 261 -5.81 23.74 -28.27
C ALA A 261 -6.17 22.79 -29.41
N SER A 262 -7.47 22.59 -29.63
CA SER A 262 -8.01 21.89 -30.79
C SER A 262 -9.28 22.60 -31.27
N ALA A 263 -9.56 22.53 -32.57
CA ALA A 263 -10.86 22.93 -33.11
C ALA A 263 -11.92 21.83 -32.96
N GLN A 264 -11.48 20.60 -32.67
CA GLN A 264 -12.32 19.40 -32.66
C GLN A 264 -12.69 18.95 -31.24
N LEU A 265 -11.87 19.30 -30.23
CA LEU A 265 -12.05 18.88 -28.84
C LEU A 265 -11.96 20.06 -27.87
N SER A 266 -12.67 19.94 -26.74
CA SER A 266 -12.50 20.85 -25.59
C SER A 266 -11.10 20.72 -25.00
N LYS A 267 -10.64 21.76 -24.30
CA LYS A 267 -9.38 21.71 -23.54
C LYS A 267 -9.41 20.66 -22.43
N ASP A 268 -10.59 20.42 -21.85
CA ASP A 268 -10.77 19.46 -20.75
C ASP A 268 -10.65 18.00 -21.22
N ALA A 269 -10.62 17.76 -22.53
CA ALA A 269 -10.30 16.44 -23.07
C ALA A 269 -8.81 16.09 -22.94
N PHE A 270 -7.94 17.07 -22.65
CA PHE A 270 -6.49 16.88 -22.57
C PHE A 270 -5.98 17.01 -21.14
N THR A 271 -5.06 16.12 -20.78
CA THR A 271 -4.40 16.11 -19.47
C THR A 271 -2.89 16.08 -19.63
N CYS A 272 -2.16 16.78 -18.76
CA CYS A 272 -0.74 16.54 -18.52
C CYS A 272 -0.56 16.15 -17.05
N PHE A 273 -0.25 14.86 -16.81
CA PHE A 273 -0.26 14.29 -15.46
C PHE A 273 0.82 14.92 -14.57
N ASN A 274 1.96 15.31 -15.14
CA ASN A 274 3.06 15.92 -14.38
C ASN A 274 2.66 17.29 -13.80
N LYS A 275 1.72 18.03 -14.40
CA LYS A 275 1.42 19.42 -14.02
C LYS A 275 0.45 19.53 -12.83
N GLY A 276 -0.25 18.45 -12.49
CA GLY A 276 -1.27 18.43 -11.45
C GLY A 276 -2.31 17.36 -11.70
N GLY A 277 -3.38 17.42 -10.91
CA GLY A 277 -4.47 16.44 -10.94
C GLY A 277 -5.46 16.64 -9.79
N GLY A 278 -6.34 15.66 -9.59
CA GLY A 278 -7.11 15.51 -8.36
C GLY A 278 -6.38 14.57 -7.40
N ASP A 279 -6.29 14.91 -6.12
CA ASP A 279 -5.76 14.01 -5.10
C ASP A 279 -6.76 12.89 -4.73
N TRP A 280 -6.45 12.09 -3.71
CA TRP A 280 -7.31 10.98 -3.26
C TRP A 280 -8.64 11.45 -2.64
N MET A 281 -8.78 12.74 -2.35
CA MET A 281 -10.03 13.39 -1.89
C MET A 281 -10.72 14.17 -3.01
N GLY A 282 -10.20 14.12 -4.24
CA GLY A 282 -10.70 14.89 -5.38
C GLY A 282 -10.34 16.37 -5.34
N LYS A 283 -9.46 16.80 -4.43
CA LYS A 283 -8.99 18.19 -4.37
C LYS A 283 -7.99 18.41 -5.51
N VAL A 284 -8.28 19.43 -6.32
CA VAL A 284 -7.39 19.81 -7.42
C VAL A 284 -6.09 20.40 -6.87
N PHE A 285 -4.98 19.92 -7.40
CA PHE A 285 -3.65 20.46 -7.12
C PHE A 285 -2.88 20.73 -8.40
N GLU A 286 -1.92 21.64 -8.29
CA GLU A 286 -0.98 21.96 -9.35
C GLU A 286 0.45 21.91 -8.85
N LYS A 287 1.34 21.40 -9.70
CA LYS A 287 2.78 21.37 -9.45
C LYS A 287 3.51 22.46 -10.22
N LYS A 288 4.58 22.98 -9.62
CA LYS A 288 5.58 23.77 -10.32
C LYS A 288 6.65 22.81 -10.83
N LEU A 289 6.71 22.64 -12.15
CA LEU A 289 7.68 21.76 -12.79
C LEU A 289 8.90 22.56 -13.23
N SER A 290 10.07 22.13 -12.80
CA SER A 290 11.36 22.69 -13.20
C SER A 290 12.30 21.56 -13.62
N VAL A 291 13.27 21.86 -14.49
CA VAL A 291 14.22 20.89 -15.05
C VAL A 291 15.59 21.54 -15.08
N ASN A 292 16.58 20.91 -14.46
CA ASN A 292 17.92 21.48 -14.42
C ASN A 292 18.64 21.28 -15.75
N THR A 293 19.60 22.16 -16.05
CA THR A 293 20.46 22.04 -17.23
C THR A 293 21.09 20.65 -17.32
N GLY A 294 20.97 20.01 -18.48
CA GLY A 294 21.49 18.67 -18.72
C GLY A 294 20.55 17.53 -18.33
N GLU A 295 19.40 17.83 -17.72
CA GLU A 295 18.40 16.82 -17.36
C GLU A 295 17.28 16.68 -18.41
N VAL A 296 16.64 15.52 -18.37
CA VAL A 296 15.45 15.14 -19.14
C VAL A 296 14.25 15.04 -18.19
N GLN A 297 13.15 15.70 -18.56
CA GLN A 297 11.85 15.54 -17.90
C GLN A 297 10.82 14.99 -18.91
N PRO A 298 10.28 13.78 -18.67
CA PRO A 298 9.11 13.29 -19.39
C PRO A 298 7.86 14.07 -18.97
N LEU A 299 7.03 14.47 -19.94
CA LEU A 299 5.72 15.08 -19.71
C LEU A 299 4.66 14.16 -20.31
N TRP A 300 4.07 13.30 -19.47
CA TRP A 300 3.02 12.37 -19.86
C TRP A 300 1.69 13.10 -20.04
N CYS A 301 1.11 12.93 -21.22
CA CYS A 301 -0.11 13.55 -21.65
C CYS A 301 -1.14 12.51 -22.08
N GLY A 302 -2.42 12.86 -21.95
CA GLY A 302 -3.54 12.05 -22.42
C GLY A 302 -4.57 12.90 -23.14
N VAL A 303 -5.32 12.27 -24.05
CA VAL A 303 -6.49 12.85 -24.70
C VAL A 303 -7.64 11.85 -24.71
N GLN A 304 -8.79 12.25 -24.19
CA GLN A 304 -10.03 11.47 -24.30
C GLN A 304 -10.57 11.63 -25.73
N ILE A 305 -10.55 10.55 -26.50
CA ILE A 305 -11.17 10.51 -27.83
C ILE A 305 -12.69 10.34 -27.65
N PRO A 306 -13.54 11.16 -28.30
CA PRO A 306 -14.98 10.97 -28.22
C PRO A 306 -15.43 9.63 -28.83
N ASP A 307 -16.49 9.06 -28.26
CA ASP A 307 -17.06 7.75 -28.64
C ASP A 307 -17.38 7.61 -30.14
N ASN A 308 -17.80 8.70 -30.78
CA ASN A 308 -18.25 8.73 -32.17
C ASN A 308 -17.28 9.44 -33.11
N PHE A 309 -16.09 9.82 -32.64
CA PHE A 309 -15.11 10.52 -33.46
C PHE A 309 -14.37 9.54 -34.38
N ASN A 310 -14.31 9.85 -35.67
CA ASN A 310 -13.55 9.10 -36.66
C ASN A 310 -12.83 10.06 -37.61
N GLY A 311 -11.63 9.66 -38.07
CA GLY A 311 -10.79 10.45 -38.96
C GLY A 311 -9.65 11.19 -38.24
N PRO A 312 -9.02 12.18 -38.91
CA PRO A 312 -7.85 12.86 -38.37
C PRO A 312 -8.22 13.87 -37.27
N LEU A 313 -7.66 13.67 -36.08
CA LEU A 313 -7.68 14.61 -34.98
C LEU A 313 -6.39 15.45 -34.98
N VAL A 314 -6.55 16.78 -34.99
CA VAL A 314 -5.45 17.74 -34.92
C VAL A 314 -5.58 18.60 -33.68
N ALA A 315 -4.51 18.67 -32.90
CA ALA A 315 -4.37 19.56 -31.76
C ALA A 315 -2.99 20.21 -31.72
N THR A 316 -2.84 21.25 -30.91
CA THR A 316 -1.57 21.91 -30.64
C THR A 316 -1.35 21.97 -29.14
N LEU A 317 -0.19 21.50 -28.70
CA LEU A 317 0.32 21.69 -27.34
C LEU A 317 1.35 22.83 -27.35
N VAL A 318 1.16 23.83 -26.51
CA VAL A 318 2.11 24.94 -26.31
C VAL A 318 2.81 24.77 -24.96
N LEU A 319 4.14 24.65 -24.98
CA LEU A 319 4.97 24.64 -23.77
C LEU A 319 5.52 26.05 -23.53
N LYS A 320 5.32 26.56 -22.31
CA LYS A 320 5.69 27.91 -21.90
C LYS A 320 6.43 27.88 -20.55
N PRO A 321 7.74 27.63 -20.53
CA PRO A 321 8.53 27.87 -19.34
C PRO A 321 8.65 29.36 -19.02
N SER A 322 8.89 29.68 -17.75
CA SER A 322 9.06 31.05 -17.29
C SER A 322 10.30 31.70 -17.93
N GLY A 323 10.15 32.92 -18.45
CA GLY A 323 11.28 33.68 -19.02
C GLY A 323 11.88 33.13 -20.33
N MET A 324 11.35 32.02 -20.88
CA MET A 324 11.91 31.36 -22.07
C MET A 324 10.97 31.42 -23.29
N LYS A 325 11.54 31.16 -24.47
CA LYS A 325 10.75 31.10 -25.71
C LYS A 325 9.78 29.92 -25.67
N LYS A 326 8.48 30.19 -25.87
CA LYS A 326 7.46 29.14 -26.00
C LYS A 326 7.69 28.27 -27.25
N ARG A 327 7.43 26.97 -27.13
CA ARG A 327 7.46 25.99 -28.23
C ARG A 327 6.07 25.41 -28.45
N LYS A 328 5.79 24.98 -29.69
CA LYS A 328 4.52 24.36 -30.07
C LYS A 328 4.80 22.97 -30.61
N ILE A 329 3.99 22.00 -30.20
CA ILE A 329 3.96 20.63 -30.72
C ILE A 329 2.60 20.42 -31.39
N LYS A 330 2.60 19.96 -32.64
CA LYS A 330 1.40 19.49 -33.36
C LYS A 330 1.12 18.06 -32.95
N ILE A 331 -0.12 17.77 -32.60
CA ILE A 331 -0.61 16.44 -32.26
C ILE A 331 -1.53 15.99 -33.39
N ASN A 332 -1.13 14.95 -34.10
CA ASN A 332 -1.91 14.37 -35.20
C ASN A 332 -2.25 12.92 -34.84
N ILE A 333 -3.52 12.63 -34.63
CA ILE A 333 -3.98 11.28 -34.28
C ILE A 333 -4.95 10.82 -35.36
N LEU A 334 -4.69 9.67 -35.97
CA LEU A 334 -5.66 9.02 -36.84
C LEU A 334 -6.60 8.17 -35.97
N VAL A 335 -7.88 8.54 -35.93
CA VAL A 335 -8.89 7.79 -35.19
C VAL A 335 -9.65 6.86 -36.14
N ALA A 336 -9.57 5.55 -35.92
CA ALA A 336 -10.20 4.54 -36.76
C ALA A 336 -10.46 3.23 -36.00
N GLY A 337 -11.28 2.35 -36.59
CA GLY A 337 -11.62 1.04 -36.01
C GLY A 337 -12.86 1.08 -35.12
N ASP A 338 -13.05 0.00 -34.35
CA ASP A 338 -14.19 -0.15 -33.46
C ASP A 338 -14.05 0.68 -32.19
N ARG A 339 -15.19 1.14 -31.65
CA ARG A 339 -15.26 1.90 -30.40
C ARG A 339 -14.81 1.05 -29.22
N LEU A 340 -13.95 1.60 -28.36
CA LEU A 340 -13.56 1.02 -27.08
C LEU A 340 -14.47 1.54 -25.96
N THR A 341 -15.27 0.67 -25.36
CA THR A 341 -16.22 1.03 -24.29
C THR A 341 -15.57 1.28 -22.94
N ASP A 342 -14.39 0.70 -22.73
CA ASP A 342 -13.57 0.79 -21.51
C ASP A 342 -12.45 1.84 -21.63
N GLY A 343 -12.48 2.66 -22.69
CA GLY A 343 -11.44 3.63 -23.01
C GLY A 343 -10.08 3.03 -23.37
N GLY A 344 -9.99 1.71 -23.61
CA GLY A 344 -8.74 0.99 -23.84
C GLY A 344 -8.02 0.55 -22.57
N SER A 345 -8.71 0.51 -21.43
CA SER A 345 -8.13 0.10 -20.15
C SER A 345 -7.88 -1.40 -20.03
N SER A 346 -8.48 -2.25 -20.86
CA SER A 346 -8.21 -3.69 -20.91
C SER A 346 -6.87 -4.03 -21.56
N ASP A 347 -6.38 -3.18 -22.46
CA ASP A 347 -5.04 -3.31 -23.05
C ASP A 347 -4.04 -2.47 -22.27
N ILE A 348 -3.24 -3.14 -21.41
CA ILE A 348 -2.25 -2.48 -20.57
C ILE A 348 -1.20 -1.70 -21.36
N HIS A 349 -0.94 -2.07 -22.62
CA HIS A 349 0.04 -1.40 -23.48
C HIS A 349 -0.49 -0.07 -24.04
N LYS A 350 -1.81 0.15 -24.05
CA LYS A 350 -2.40 1.45 -24.40
C LYS A 350 -2.15 2.51 -23.33
N MET A 351 -1.73 2.14 -22.12
CA MET A 351 -1.46 3.04 -21.00
C MET A 351 -2.66 3.95 -20.66
N ALA A 352 -3.88 3.54 -21.04
CA ALA A 352 -5.11 4.34 -20.89
C ALA A 352 -5.45 4.58 -19.41
N ARG A 353 -5.05 3.64 -18.54
CA ARG A 353 -5.25 3.69 -17.09
C ARG A 353 -4.54 4.84 -16.39
N LEU A 354 -3.59 5.52 -17.04
CA LEU A 354 -3.07 6.78 -16.51
C LEU A 354 -4.18 7.80 -16.24
N ASN A 355 -5.30 7.76 -16.99
CA ASN A 355 -6.46 8.60 -16.71
C ASN A 355 -7.04 8.39 -15.29
N TRP A 356 -6.95 7.17 -14.77
CA TRP A 356 -7.48 6.81 -13.46
C TRP A 356 -6.80 7.55 -12.31
N LEU A 357 -5.58 8.07 -12.51
CA LEU A 357 -4.90 8.92 -11.52
C LEU A 357 -5.76 10.11 -11.07
N ASN A 358 -6.66 10.63 -11.91
CA ASN A 358 -7.52 11.76 -11.57
C ASN A 358 -8.97 11.35 -11.30
N SER A 359 -9.25 10.06 -11.10
CA SER A 359 -10.62 9.57 -10.90
C SER A 359 -11.23 10.06 -9.59
N THR A 360 -12.51 10.42 -9.65
CA THR A 360 -13.36 10.75 -8.51
C THR A 360 -14.25 9.59 -8.06
N ILE A 361 -14.00 8.36 -8.54
CA ILE A 361 -14.87 7.21 -8.28
C ILE A 361 -15.07 7.00 -6.77
N GLY A 362 -16.33 6.94 -6.34
CA GLY A 362 -16.70 6.75 -4.94
C GLY A 362 -16.46 7.94 -4.02
N LEU A 363 -16.17 9.16 -4.49
CA LEU A 363 -15.97 10.33 -3.60
C LEU A 363 -17.25 10.91 -2.99
N ASP A 364 -18.42 10.54 -3.50
CA ASP A 364 -19.72 11.01 -3.01
C ASP A 364 -19.95 10.73 -1.52
N ASP A 365 -20.87 11.44 -0.88
CA ASP A 365 -21.30 11.15 0.50
C ASP A 365 -22.63 10.36 0.51
N GLU A 366 -22.77 9.36 -0.37
CA GLU A 366 -23.92 8.45 -0.39
C GLU A 366 -23.77 7.31 0.63
N THR A 367 -24.90 6.74 1.04
CA THR A 367 -24.95 5.49 1.81
C THR A 367 -24.31 4.31 1.08
N PHE A 368 -23.85 3.32 1.85
CA PHE A 368 -23.17 2.13 1.34
C PHE A 368 -23.48 0.91 2.23
N GLY A 369 -23.23 -0.29 1.72
CA GLY A 369 -23.46 -1.54 2.44
C GLY A 369 -24.84 -1.61 3.11
N ILE A 370 -24.84 -1.87 4.42
CA ILE A 370 -26.05 -2.05 5.24
C ILE A 370 -26.56 -0.74 5.88
N TYR A 371 -25.89 0.39 5.65
CA TYR A 371 -26.13 1.60 6.41
C TYR A 371 -27.33 2.39 5.87
N PRO A 372 -28.38 2.62 6.68
CA PRO A 372 -29.49 3.47 6.28
C PRO A 372 -29.06 4.95 6.23
N PRO A 373 -29.78 5.82 5.49
CA PRO A 373 -29.50 7.24 5.45
C PRO A 373 -29.50 7.89 6.84
N ILE A 374 -28.60 8.86 7.04
CA ILE A 374 -28.50 9.60 8.30
C ILE A 374 -29.79 10.38 8.58
N VAL A 375 -30.32 10.22 9.79
CA VAL A 375 -31.53 10.93 10.24
C VAL A 375 -31.10 12.09 11.13
N ILE A 376 -31.52 13.31 10.76
CA ILE A 376 -31.28 14.52 11.54
C ILE A 376 -32.63 15.08 11.97
N LYS A 377 -32.79 15.32 13.27
CA LYS A 377 -33.96 15.98 13.84
C LYS A 377 -33.48 16.90 14.95
N ASP A 378 -33.93 18.14 14.99
CA ASP A 378 -33.52 19.11 16.02
C ASP A 378 -31.97 19.17 16.18
N ASN A 379 -31.45 18.89 17.37
CA ASN A 379 -30.02 18.80 17.70
C ASN A 379 -29.53 17.35 17.82
N GLN A 380 -30.14 16.40 17.11
CA GLN A 380 -29.73 15.00 17.14
C GLN A 380 -29.46 14.42 15.75
N VAL A 381 -28.49 13.49 15.72
CA VAL A 381 -28.16 12.62 14.59
C VAL A 381 -28.39 11.18 15.01
N GLN A 382 -29.02 10.41 14.14
CA GLN A 382 -29.23 8.98 14.31
C GLN A 382 -28.64 8.21 13.12
N THR A 383 -27.91 7.15 13.44
CA THR A 383 -27.28 6.20 12.51
C THR A 383 -27.67 4.77 12.90
N LEU A 384 -27.09 3.76 12.25
CA LEU A 384 -27.39 2.35 12.54
C LEU A 384 -27.01 1.99 14.00
N GLY A 385 -28.03 1.83 14.85
CA GLY A 385 -27.89 1.45 16.26
C GLY A 385 -27.31 2.52 17.18
N HIS A 386 -27.15 3.76 16.71
CA HIS A 386 -26.61 4.88 17.51
C HIS A 386 -27.42 6.17 17.38
N LYS A 387 -27.41 6.95 18.46
CA LYS A 387 -28.03 8.27 18.54
C LYS A 387 -27.10 9.24 19.26
N VAL A 388 -26.83 10.38 18.65
CA VAL A 388 -26.05 11.47 19.23
C VAL A 388 -26.95 12.68 19.41
N VAL A 389 -26.99 13.19 20.64
CA VAL A 389 -27.60 14.48 20.95
C VAL A 389 -26.47 15.47 21.17
N PHE A 390 -26.44 16.53 20.37
CA PHE A 390 -25.43 17.58 20.46
C PHE A 390 -25.76 18.58 21.57
N ASP A 391 -24.75 19.05 22.29
CA ASP A 391 -24.88 20.17 23.22
C ASP A 391 -24.77 21.52 22.50
N ALA A 392 -24.84 22.62 23.27
CA ALA A 392 -24.78 23.97 22.72
C ALA A 392 -23.47 24.28 22.00
N SER A 393 -22.37 23.58 22.28
CA SER A 393 -21.07 23.77 21.61
C SER A 393 -20.96 23.03 20.27
N GLY A 394 -21.94 22.17 19.93
CA GLY A 394 -21.86 21.27 18.78
C GLY A 394 -21.07 19.98 19.05
N LEU A 395 -20.58 19.78 20.28
CA LEU A 395 -19.99 18.51 20.73
C LEU A 395 -21.07 17.54 21.22
N PRO A 396 -20.76 16.24 21.38
CA PRO A 396 -21.73 15.28 21.90
C PRO A 396 -22.15 15.60 23.34
N GLY A 397 -23.42 15.93 23.54
CA GLY A 397 -24.05 16.05 24.86
C GLY A 397 -24.42 14.70 25.46
N GLN A 398 -24.81 13.75 24.62
CA GLN A 398 -25.00 12.34 24.96
C GLN A 398 -24.83 11.47 23.72
N ILE A 399 -24.25 10.28 23.88
CA ILE A 399 -24.19 9.24 22.86
C ILE A 399 -24.93 8.03 23.42
N THR A 400 -25.85 7.48 22.64
CA THR A 400 -26.64 6.31 23.03
C THR A 400 -26.46 5.20 22.01
N SER A 401 -26.10 4.02 22.47
CA SER A 401 -26.10 2.79 21.67
C SER A 401 -27.38 2.00 21.96
N SER A 402 -28.03 1.49 20.93
CA SER A 402 -29.12 0.52 21.02
C SER A 402 -28.68 -0.88 20.61
N TYR A 403 -27.37 -1.14 20.54
CA TYR A 403 -26.87 -2.51 20.37
C TYR A 403 -27.07 -3.33 21.64
N ASP A 404 -27.37 -4.61 21.48
CA ASP A 404 -27.41 -5.55 22.59
C ASP A 404 -25.99 -5.86 23.13
N ASP A 405 -25.88 -6.56 24.26
CA ASP A 405 -24.59 -6.90 24.89
C ASP A 405 -23.81 -8.02 24.16
N MET A 406 -24.25 -8.37 22.94
CA MET A 406 -23.57 -9.29 22.02
C MET A 406 -23.21 -8.61 20.68
N SER A 407 -23.56 -7.34 20.46
CA SER A 407 -23.39 -6.64 19.19
C SER A 407 -24.15 -7.27 18.00
N THR A 408 -25.23 -8.02 18.25
CA THR A 408 -25.97 -8.75 17.21
C THR A 408 -27.23 -8.02 16.75
N LEU A 409 -27.89 -7.30 17.66
CA LEU A 409 -29.14 -6.57 17.40
C LEU A 409 -28.90 -5.07 17.53
N THR A 410 -29.67 -4.26 16.82
CA THR A 410 -29.56 -2.78 16.81
C THR A 410 -30.73 -2.08 17.51
N ASP A 411 -31.69 -2.83 18.02
CA ASP A 411 -32.90 -2.40 18.72
C ASP A 411 -32.97 -2.92 20.17
N GLY A 412 -31.81 -3.25 20.74
CA GLY A 412 -31.65 -3.60 22.14
C GLY A 412 -31.83 -2.42 23.10
N PRO A 413 -31.70 -2.66 24.42
CA PRO A 413 -31.86 -1.63 25.44
C PRO A 413 -30.90 -0.45 25.23
N GLU A 414 -31.43 0.77 25.19
CA GLU A 414 -30.63 1.99 25.05
C GLU A 414 -29.63 2.16 26.20
N ARG A 415 -28.34 2.23 25.88
CA ARG A 415 -27.24 2.48 26.81
C ARG A 415 -26.59 3.83 26.53
N LYS A 416 -26.55 4.69 27.55
CA LYS A 416 -25.91 6.01 27.48
C LYS A 416 -24.42 5.88 27.76
N LEU A 417 -23.57 6.36 26.86
CA LEU A 417 -22.11 6.23 26.97
C LEU A 417 -21.50 7.29 27.90
N LEU A 418 -22.10 8.49 27.96
CA LEU A 418 -21.52 9.64 28.63
C LEU A 418 -22.23 9.94 29.97
N SER A 419 -21.45 10.26 31.00
CA SER A 419 -21.97 10.72 32.30
C SER A 419 -22.22 12.24 32.31
N ALA A 420 -21.57 12.99 31.42
CA ALA A 420 -21.79 14.41 31.15
C ALA A 420 -21.42 14.73 29.67
N PRO A 421 -21.77 15.91 29.13
CA PRO A 421 -21.36 16.32 27.79
C PRO A 421 -19.85 16.26 27.58
N VAL A 422 -19.42 15.93 26.37
CA VAL A 422 -18.03 16.13 25.90
C VAL A 422 -17.77 17.63 25.85
N LYS A 423 -16.61 18.06 26.34
CA LYS A 423 -16.26 19.48 26.40
C LYS A 423 -14.90 19.76 25.78
N PHE A 424 -14.81 20.88 25.09
CA PHE A 424 -13.54 21.55 24.85
C PHE A 424 -13.40 22.71 25.83
N VAL A 425 -12.36 22.68 26.66
CA VAL A 425 -12.15 23.64 27.75
C VAL A 425 -10.86 24.40 27.53
N ALA A 426 -10.93 25.72 27.53
CA ALA A 426 -9.78 26.61 27.63
C ALA A 426 -9.68 27.15 29.07
N VAL A 427 -8.47 27.18 29.62
CA VAL A 427 -8.21 27.70 30.97
C VAL A 427 -7.31 28.93 30.89
N LYS A 428 -7.71 30.01 31.56
CA LYS A 428 -6.95 31.25 31.71
C LYS A 428 -6.99 31.67 33.18
N GLU A 429 -5.82 31.91 33.77
CA GLU A 429 -5.67 32.30 35.18
C GLU A 429 -6.32 31.30 36.16
N ASN A 430 -6.11 30.00 35.91
CA ASN A 430 -6.69 28.87 36.63
C ASN A 430 -8.23 28.83 36.64
N LYS A 431 -8.88 29.51 35.69
CA LYS A 431 -10.34 29.50 35.52
C LYS A 431 -10.71 29.07 34.11
N GLU A 432 -11.80 28.30 34.00
CA GLU A 432 -12.36 27.93 32.70
C GLU A 432 -12.93 29.16 31.99
N VAL A 433 -12.63 29.29 30.71
CA VAL A 433 -13.18 30.34 29.85
C VAL A 433 -14.63 29.99 29.51
N ALA A 434 -15.56 30.85 29.92
CA ALA A 434 -16.98 30.67 29.61
C ALA A 434 -17.30 31.12 28.19
N PHE A 435 -17.72 30.19 27.32
CA PHE A 435 -18.18 30.49 25.97
C PHE A 435 -19.70 30.64 25.92
N THR A 436 -20.16 31.64 25.18
CA THR A 436 -21.55 31.74 24.71
C THR A 436 -21.62 31.21 23.29
N TYR A 437 -22.47 30.22 23.05
CA TYR A 437 -22.59 29.57 21.74
C TYR A 437 -23.80 30.06 20.96
N GLY A 438 -23.63 30.20 19.65
CA GLY A 438 -24.71 30.35 18.69
C GLY A 438 -25.39 29.02 18.37
N PRO A 439 -26.41 29.02 17.49
CA PRO A 439 -27.07 27.79 17.07
C PRO A 439 -26.14 26.89 16.26
N ASN A 440 -26.29 25.58 16.42
CA ASN A 440 -25.65 24.59 15.57
C ASN A 440 -26.29 24.61 14.17
N LYS A 441 -25.49 24.85 13.12
CA LYS A 441 -25.96 25.01 11.74
C LYS A 441 -25.55 23.83 10.87
N VAL A 442 -26.49 23.28 10.11
CA VAL A 442 -26.18 22.32 9.04
C VAL A 442 -25.54 23.08 7.88
N MET A 443 -24.31 22.70 7.52
CA MET A 443 -23.52 23.29 6.45
C MET A 443 -23.65 22.51 5.14
N ASP A 444 -23.73 21.19 5.25
CA ASP A 444 -23.88 20.28 4.11
C ASP A 444 -24.60 19.00 4.54
N ARG A 445 -25.30 18.36 3.59
CA ARG A 445 -26.11 17.16 3.85
C ARG A 445 -26.20 16.28 2.60
N ALA A 446 -25.87 15.01 2.79
CA ALA A 446 -26.09 13.91 1.85
C ALA A 446 -26.78 12.74 2.56
N THR A 447 -27.02 11.63 1.87
CA THR A 447 -27.63 10.44 2.50
C THR A 447 -26.66 9.76 3.48
N GLY A 448 -25.36 9.77 3.18
CA GLY A 448 -24.28 9.15 3.96
C GLY A 448 -23.62 10.06 5.00
N ALA A 449 -23.82 11.38 4.95
CA ALA A 449 -23.14 12.30 5.85
C ALA A 449 -23.89 13.63 6.10
N VAL A 450 -23.59 14.26 7.23
CA VAL A 450 -23.97 15.65 7.53
C VAL A 450 -22.79 16.41 8.08
N THR A 451 -22.58 17.63 7.59
CA THR A 451 -21.62 18.57 8.18
C THR A 451 -22.36 19.64 8.95
N GLN A 452 -21.93 19.90 10.18
CA GLN A 452 -22.49 20.94 11.03
C GLN A 452 -21.39 21.88 11.57
N ALA A 453 -21.77 23.09 11.94
CA ALA A 453 -20.87 24.07 12.55
C ALA A 453 -21.57 24.93 13.61
N THR A 454 -20.86 25.16 14.71
CA THR A 454 -21.27 26.01 15.83
C THR A 454 -20.19 27.04 16.12
N GLN A 455 -20.60 28.28 16.38
CA GLN A 455 -19.70 29.37 16.78
C GLN A 455 -19.85 29.63 18.28
N GLY A 456 -18.75 29.78 18.98
CA GLY A 456 -18.65 30.18 20.38
C GLY A 456 -17.82 31.45 20.54
N THR A 457 -18.20 32.31 21.47
CA THR A 457 -17.47 33.54 21.79
C THR A 457 -17.34 33.70 23.30
N SER A 458 -16.16 34.15 23.75
CA SER A 458 -15.91 34.62 25.12
C SER A 458 -15.26 36.00 25.08
N GLU A 459 -14.86 36.52 26.25
CA GLU A 459 -14.09 37.77 26.34
C GLU A 459 -12.72 37.66 25.68
N SER A 460 -12.06 36.50 25.76
CA SER A 460 -10.66 36.32 25.34
C SER A 460 -10.49 35.48 24.06
N LEU A 461 -11.49 34.68 23.68
CA LEU A 461 -11.41 33.72 22.58
C LEU A 461 -12.67 33.73 21.71
N ASP A 462 -12.49 33.50 20.41
CA ASP A 462 -13.53 32.96 19.53
C ASP A 462 -13.25 31.47 19.26
N LEU A 463 -14.30 30.68 19.10
CA LEU A 463 -14.23 29.24 18.85
C LEU A 463 -15.19 28.85 17.71
N GLU A 464 -14.71 28.11 16.73
CA GLU A 464 -15.55 27.41 15.75
C GLU A 464 -15.43 25.90 16.01
N CYS A 465 -16.56 25.22 16.19
CA CYS A 465 -16.63 23.76 16.23
C CYS A 465 -17.32 23.27 14.96
N ARG A 466 -16.57 22.59 14.09
CA ARG A 466 -17.10 21.96 12.87
C ARG A 466 -17.07 20.44 13.02
N SER A 467 -18.16 19.77 12.69
CA SER A 467 -18.27 18.31 12.71
C SER A 467 -18.77 17.77 11.37
N LYS A 468 -18.27 16.59 10.96
CA LYS A 468 -18.87 15.76 9.91
C LYS A 468 -19.26 14.43 10.54
N SER A 469 -20.56 14.12 10.59
CA SER A 469 -21.11 12.86 11.08
C SER A 469 -21.50 11.98 9.90
N GLU A 470 -21.15 10.70 9.95
CA GLU A 470 -21.34 9.75 8.86
C GLU A 470 -22.19 8.55 9.30
N VAL A 471 -22.82 7.89 8.34
CA VAL A 471 -23.80 6.80 8.57
C VAL A 471 -23.25 5.58 9.29
N ASP A 472 -21.92 5.41 9.31
CA ASP A 472 -21.19 4.36 10.01
C ASP A 472 -20.97 4.64 11.51
N GLY A 473 -21.45 5.79 12.02
CA GLY A 473 -21.22 6.18 13.42
C GLY A 473 -19.87 6.86 13.65
N TYR A 474 -19.18 7.28 12.58
CA TYR A 474 -18.00 8.13 12.67
C TYR A 474 -18.36 9.61 12.75
N MET A 475 -17.60 10.37 13.55
CA MET A 475 -17.70 11.83 13.63
C MET A 475 -16.31 12.46 13.61
N ASN A 476 -16.04 13.26 12.58
CA ASN A 476 -14.79 14.02 12.45
C ASN A 476 -14.98 15.45 12.96
N TYR A 477 -14.18 15.88 13.94
CA TYR A 477 -14.25 17.21 14.54
C TYR A 477 -13.04 18.06 14.17
N THR A 478 -13.28 19.35 13.97
CA THR A 478 -12.26 20.41 13.87
C THR A 478 -12.70 21.57 14.76
N ILE A 479 -11.93 21.84 15.82
CA ILE A 479 -12.14 22.98 16.71
C ILE A 479 -11.06 24.02 16.42
N THR A 480 -11.47 25.18 15.93
CA THR A 480 -10.57 26.32 15.69
C THR A 480 -10.78 27.38 16.75
N VAL A 481 -9.71 27.69 17.50
CA VAL A 481 -9.70 28.70 18.56
C VAL A 481 -8.91 29.91 18.09
N THR A 482 -9.48 31.10 18.15
CA THR A 482 -8.84 32.37 17.76
C THR A 482 -8.74 33.30 18.97
N ALA A 483 -7.53 33.80 19.26
CA ALA A 483 -7.34 34.74 20.37
C ALA A 483 -7.81 36.17 20.02
N LYS A 484 -8.54 36.82 20.92
CA LYS A 484 -9.02 38.22 20.77
C LYS A 484 -8.01 39.27 21.21
N GLU A 485 -7.09 38.84 22.07
CA GLU A 485 -6.07 39.65 22.71
C GLU A 485 -4.83 38.80 22.97
N ASP A 486 -3.72 39.45 23.28
CA ASP A 486 -2.51 38.76 23.74
C ASP A 486 -2.78 38.16 25.13
N GLY A 487 -2.43 36.90 25.35
CA GLY A 487 -2.73 36.23 26.60
C GLY A 487 -1.94 34.95 26.84
N ASN A 488 -1.87 34.56 28.11
CA ASN A 488 -1.40 33.25 28.54
C ASN A 488 -2.62 32.37 28.84
N PHE A 489 -2.61 31.16 28.31
CA PHE A 489 -3.61 30.13 28.59
C PHE A 489 -2.91 28.99 29.32
N ASP A 490 -3.49 28.53 30.42
CA ASP A 490 -2.91 27.49 31.27
C ASP A 490 -3.08 26.11 30.62
N ASP A 491 -4.17 25.91 29.88
CA ASP A 491 -4.46 24.69 29.15
C ASP A 491 -5.56 24.91 28.11
N MET A 492 -5.56 24.07 27.07
CA MET A 492 -6.68 23.87 26.15
C MET A 492 -6.83 22.37 25.97
N ARG A 493 -7.99 21.81 26.33
CA ARG A 493 -8.17 20.36 26.47
C ARG A 493 -9.54 19.87 26.00
N LEU A 494 -9.58 18.61 25.60
CA LEU A 494 -10.80 17.85 25.36
C LEU A 494 -11.08 16.95 26.57
N GLU A 495 -12.33 16.95 27.02
CA GLU A 495 -12.80 16.16 28.16
C GLU A 495 -13.93 15.23 27.71
N ILE A 496 -13.75 13.92 27.94
CA ILE A 496 -14.73 12.88 27.59
C ILE A 496 -15.06 12.09 28.87
N PRO A 497 -16.19 12.39 29.53
CA PRO A 497 -16.59 11.72 30.75
C PRO A 497 -17.45 10.50 30.44
N TYR A 498 -16.83 9.32 30.45
CA TYR A 498 -17.53 8.06 30.24
C TYR A 498 -18.32 7.68 31.49
N ARG A 499 -19.46 7.04 31.27
CA ARG A 499 -20.14 6.28 32.32
C ARG A 499 -19.25 5.13 32.82
N LYS A 500 -19.13 4.97 34.14
CA LYS A 500 -18.23 3.97 34.73
C LYS A 500 -18.60 2.55 34.32
N GLU A 501 -19.89 2.26 34.20
CA GLU A 501 -20.43 0.97 33.77
C GLU A 501 -20.21 0.68 32.27
N ILE A 502 -19.95 1.70 31.45
CA ILE A 502 -19.66 1.55 30.02
C ILE A 502 -18.16 1.41 29.77
N ALA A 503 -17.33 2.18 30.48
CA ALA A 503 -15.87 2.07 30.38
C ALA A 503 -15.38 0.83 31.14
N GLU A 504 -15.71 -0.38 30.69
CA GLU A 504 -15.26 -1.63 31.29
C GLU A 504 -13.88 -2.05 30.76
N TYR A 505 -13.69 -1.94 29.44
CA TYR A 505 -12.49 -2.31 28.73
C TYR A 505 -11.79 -1.08 28.12
N MET A 506 -10.49 -1.22 27.86
CA MET A 506 -9.64 -0.19 27.25
C MET A 506 -8.63 -0.82 26.29
N ILE A 507 -8.34 -0.12 25.19
CA ILE A 507 -7.24 -0.42 24.25
C ILE A 507 -6.68 0.89 23.69
N GLY A 508 -5.38 0.93 23.35
CA GLY A 508 -4.74 2.09 22.72
C GLY A 508 -3.93 2.97 23.67
N MET A 509 -3.38 4.07 23.14
CA MET A 509 -2.45 4.95 23.84
C MET A 509 -1.31 4.19 24.56
N GLY A 510 -0.69 3.26 23.84
CA GLY A 510 0.42 2.44 24.32
C GLY A 510 0.02 1.33 25.30
N ARG A 511 -1.27 0.96 25.37
CA ARG A 511 -1.79 -0.10 26.22
C ARG A 511 -2.36 -1.26 25.39
N LYS A 512 -2.04 -2.50 25.79
CA LYS A 512 -2.75 -3.71 25.32
C LYS A 512 -4.24 -3.65 25.64
N GLY A 513 -5.05 -4.34 24.83
CA GLY A 513 -6.48 -4.51 25.06
C GLY A 513 -6.80 -5.34 26.31
N GLY A 514 -7.96 -5.09 26.91
CA GLY A 514 -8.48 -5.83 28.06
C GLY A 514 -9.15 -4.91 29.08
N THR A 515 -9.41 -5.43 30.28
CA THR A 515 -10.08 -4.71 31.39
C THR A 515 -9.36 -3.41 31.68
N ARG A 516 -10.06 -2.27 31.78
CA ARG A 516 -9.39 -0.97 31.95
C ARG A 516 -8.67 -0.86 33.31
N PRO A 517 -7.54 -0.14 33.40
CA PRO A 517 -6.95 0.21 34.68
C PRO A 517 -7.77 1.30 35.39
N LYS A 518 -7.50 1.52 36.68
CA LYS A 518 -8.08 2.65 37.44
C LYS A 518 -7.60 4.00 36.94
N ASN A 519 -6.34 4.08 36.49
CA ASN A 519 -5.71 5.27 35.94
C ASN A 519 -4.79 4.89 34.77
N TRP A 520 -4.68 5.77 33.77
CA TRP A 520 -3.72 5.67 32.67
C TRP A 520 -3.25 7.06 32.26
N SER A 521 -1.94 7.20 32.01
CA SER A 521 -1.34 8.45 31.54
C SER A 521 -0.52 8.18 30.29
N TRP A 522 -0.69 9.03 29.30
CA TRP A 522 -0.03 8.93 28.01
C TRP A 522 0.56 10.28 27.59
N LYS A 523 1.68 10.22 26.87
CA LYS A 523 2.40 11.35 26.32
C LYS A 523 2.76 11.09 24.87
N TRP A 524 2.83 12.16 24.10
CA TRP A 524 3.30 12.13 22.72
C TRP A 524 4.74 11.63 22.62
N ASP A 525 5.00 10.77 21.64
CA ASP A 525 6.32 10.24 21.32
C ASP A 525 6.47 10.20 19.79
N VAL A 526 7.55 10.80 19.27
CA VAL A 526 7.80 10.85 17.81
C VAL A 526 8.00 9.45 17.24
N GLU A 527 8.44 8.50 18.06
CA GLU A 527 8.67 7.11 17.68
C GLU A 527 7.38 6.27 17.63
N ARG A 528 6.22 6.82 18.04
CA ARG A 528 4.99 6.04 18.24
C ARG A 528 3.75 6.76 17.73
N SER A 529 3.16 6.28 16.64
CA SER A 529 1.92 6.83 16.08
C SER A 529 0.63 6.35 16.77
N ASN A 530 0.66 6.14 18.09
CA ASN A 530 -0.43 5.51 18.86
C ASN A 530 -1.37 6.50 19.58
N SER A 531 -1.65 7.64 18.93
CA SER A 531 -2.50 8.74 19.45
C SER A 531 -4.03 8.46 19.38
N VAL A 532 -4.42 7.21 19.59
CA VAL A 532 -5.79 6.71 19.52
C VAL A 532 -6.08 5.76 20.67
N PHE A 533 -7.29 5.82 21.23
CA PHE A 533 -7.77 4.90 22.26
C PHE A 533 -9.24 4.57 22.06
N TRP A 534 -9.67 3.42 22.59
CA TRP A 534 -11.06 3.03 22.70
C TRP A 534 -11.39 2.63 24.15
N LEU A 535 -12.58 3.01 24.59
CA LEU A 535 -13.16 2.65 25.89
C LEU A 535 -14.59 2.18 25.67
N GLY A 536 -14.98 1.08 26.30
CA GLY A 536 -16.33 0.56 26.15
C GLY A 536 -16.54 -0.83 26.74
N THR A 537 -17.71 -1.36 26.45
CA THR A 537 -18.15 -2.73 26.68
C THR A 537 -18.74 -3.30 25.38
N VAL A 538 -19.08 -4.58 25.34
CA VAL A 538 -19.70 -5.18 24.16
C VAL A 538 -21.06 -4.53 23.90
N GLY A 539 -21.23 -4.04 22.67
CA GLY A 539 -22.41 -3.28 22.25
C GLY A 539 -22.47 -1.80 22.68
N ALA A 540 -21.47 -1.27 23.40
CA ALA A 540 -21.40 0.18 23.66
C ALA A 540 -19.96 0.64 23.92
N GLY A 541 -19.37 1.33 22.95
CA GLY A 541 -18.03 1.91 23.11
C GLY A 541 -17.80 3.15 22.25
N LEU A 542 -16.72 3.85 22.54
CA LEU A 542 -16.28 5.03 21.81
C LEU A 542 -14.77 5.01 21.64
N GLN A 543 -14.33 5.14 20.40
CA GLN A 543 -12.95 5.45 20.06
C GLN A 543 -12.76 6.96 19.95
N CYS A 544 -11.58 7.44 20.34
CA CYS A 544 -11.10 8.78 20.02
C CYS A 544 -9.71 8.72 19.38
N ARG A 545 -9.55 9.31 18.19
CA ARG A 545 -8.25 9.51 17.50
C ARG A 545 -7.89 10.99 17.47
N LEU A 546 -6.69 11.33 17.92
CA LEU A 546 -6.14 12.69 17.79
C LEU A 546 -5.50 12.87 16.41
N LYS A 547 -5.70 14.03 15.79
CA LYS A 547 -5.25 14.30 14.41
C LYS A 547 -4.45 15.60 14.33
N GLY A 548 -3.53 15.65 13.36
CA GLY A 548 -2.84 16.88 12.95
C GLY A 548 -3.70 17.75 12.04
N GLN A 549 -3.20 18.95 11.72
CA GLN A 549 -3.88 19.88 10.80
C GLN A 549 -3.98 19.32 9.37
N THR A 550 -3.00 18.51 8.98
CA THR A 550 -2.97 17.77 7.71
C THR A 550 -3.40 16.33 7.94
N ASP A 551 -4.14 15.77 6.99
CA ASP A 551 -4.46 14.34 6.99
C ASP A 551 -3.22 13.54 6.58
N THR A 552 -2.82 12.62 7.46
CA THR A 552 -1.67 11.72 7.28
C THR A 552 -2.05 10.32 7.73
N TRP A 553 -1.36 9.32 7.19
CA TRP A 553 -1.58 7.91 7.54
C TRP A 553 -0.27 7.25 7.97
N GLU A 554 0.17 7.61 9.18
CA GLU A 554 1.41 7.08 9.76
C GLU A 554 1.15 5.87 10.66
N ILE A 555 1.57 4.70 10.19
CA ILE A 555 1.28 3.42 10.85
C ILE A 555 2.22 3.16 12.03
N PHE A 556 3.47 3.66 11.99
CA PHE A 556 4.49 3.31 12.98
C PHE A 556 4.96 4.50 13.84
N ASN A 557 5.27 5.65 13.23
CA ASN A 557 5.89 6.77 13.93
C ASN A 557 5.57 8.11 13.24
N PHE A 558 5.89 9.22 13.89
CA PHE A 558 5.66 10.57 13.38
C PHE A 558 6.92 11.23 12.79
N LYS A 559 7.95 10.47 12.38
CA LYS A 559 9.22 11.05 11.89
C LYS A 559 9.04 11.83 10.60
N ASP A 560 8.25 11.28 9.68
CA ASP A 560 8.04 11.87 8.35
C ASP A 560 7.09 13.09 8.43
N THR A 561 6.08 13.06 9.31
CA THR A 561 5.01 14.07 9.37
C THR A 561 5.16 15.07 10.51
N GLY A 562 5.97 14.76 11.52
CA GLY A 562 5.95 15.44 12.81
C GLY A 562 4.74 15.08 13.66
N ILE A 563 4.83 15.42 14.95
CA ILE A 563 3.74 15.25 15.91
C ILE A 563 2.73 16.41 15.74
N PRO A 564 1.40 16.19 15.84
CA PRO A 564 0.39 17.25 15.82
C PRO A 564 0.65 18.40 16.83
N GLU A 565 1.21 19.51 16.35
CA GLU A 565 1.73 20.58 17.23
C GLU A 565 0.66 21.20 18.15
N ASP A 566 -0.56 21.40 17.66
CA ASP A 566 -1.63 22.01 18.47
C ASP A 566 -1.97 21.16 19.70
N TRP A 567 -1.89 19.83 19.59
CA TRP A 567 -2.02 18.92 20.72
C TRP A 567 -0.72 18.75 21.50
N TYR A 568 0.42 18.65 20.82
CA TYR A 568 1.73 18.35 21.41
C TYR A 568 2.30 19.50 22.24
N ASN A 569 2.23 20.72 21.71
CA ASN A 569 2.69 21.96 22.33
C ASN A 569 4.07 21.80 22.98
N GLN A 570 5.06 21.44 22.16
CA GLN A 570 6.46 21.25 22.61
C GLN A 570 6.58 20.29 23.82
N GLY A 571 5.83 19.18 23.80
CA GLY A 571 5.87 18.13 24.83
C GLY A 571 4.99 18.36 26.06
N LYS A 572 4.27 19.49 26.11
CA LYS A 572 3.38 19.80 27.24
C LYS A 572 2.07 19.04 27.18
N GLY A 573 1.60 18.66 25.99
CA GLY A 573 0.36 17.91 25.81
C GLY A 573 0.44 16.44 26.21
N GLY A 574 -0.71 15.79 26.29
CA GLY A 574 -0.85 14.38 26.65
C GLY A 574 -2.30 13.98 26.93
N CYS A 575 -2.48 12.80 27.53
CA CYS A 575 -3.79 12.31 27.94
C CYS A 575 -3.71 11.67 29.32
N ASN A 576 -4.65 12.00 30.19
CA ASN A 576 -4.87 11.33 31.47
C ASN A 576 -6.27 10.72 31.50
N MET A 577 -6.37 9.50 32.00
CA MET A 577 -7.61 8.77 32.17
C MET A 577 -7.70 8.27 33.61
N GLN A 578 -8.82 8.49 34.29
CA GLN A 578 -8.95 8.14 35.71
C GLN A 578 -10.40 7.90 36.12
N GLU A 579 -10.61 7.02 37.10
CA GLU A 579 -11.90 6.95 37.79
C GLU A 579 -12.16 8.23 38.59
N LYS A 580 -13.37 8.79 38.43
CA LYS A 580 -13.85 9.93 39.19
C LYS A 580 -15.34 9.77 39.46
N ASP A 581 -15.70 9.55 40.73
CA ASP A 581 -17.07 9.28 41.16
C ASP A 581 -17.70 8.14 40.31
N ASP A 582 -18.86 8.39 39.69
CA ASP A 582 -19.57 7.46 38.81
C ASP A 582 -19.11 7.55 37.33
N SER A 583 -17.93 8.12 37.07
CA SER A 583 -17.38 8.30 35.73
C SER A 583 -15.97 7.73 35.58
N PHE A 584 -15.62 7.36 34.35
CA PHE A 584 -14.23 7.21 33.93
C PHE A 584 -13.88 8.42 33.04
N TYR A 585 -13.05 9.31 33.57
CA TYR A 585 -12.80 10.62 33.03
C TYR A 585 -11.56 10.64 32.15
N VAL A 586 -11.72 11.00 30.88
CA VAL A 586 -10.61 11.18 29.94
C VAL A 586 -10.36 12.66 29.73
N GLN A 587 -9.11 13.08 29.94
CA GLN A 587 -8.63 14.45 29.77
C GLN A 587 -7.46 14.47 28.79
N ILE A 588 -7.70 14.96 27.57
CA ILE A 588 -6.67 15.16 26.55
C ILE A 588 -6.25 16.63 26.60
N PHE A 589 -5.08 16.89 27.18
CA PHE A 589 -4.59 18.24 27.46
C PHE A 589 -3.47 18.63 26.52
N SER A 590 -3.32 19.94 26.32
CA SER A 590 -2.24 20.49 25.50
C SER A 590 -1.29 21.38 26.30
N GLY A 591 -1.63 21.69 27.56
CA GLY A 591 -0.80 22.44 28.48
C GLY A 591 -0.65 23.92 28.14
N SER A 592 0.16 24.62 28.94
CA SER A 592 0.20 26.07 28.91
C SER A 592 0.89 26.64 27.67
N ARG A 593 0.33 27.72 27.13
CA ARG A 593 0.82 28.40 25.94
C ARG A 593 0.51 29.89 25.96
N LYS A 594 1.28 30.65 25.16
CA LYS A 594 1.03 32.06 24.89
C LYS A 594 0.40 32.19 23.51
N MET A 595 -0.59 33.05 23.39
CA MET A 595 -1.19 33.41 22.10
C MET A 595 -1.18 34.92 21.95
N LYS A 596 -0.86 35.39 20.76
CA LYS A 596 -1.08 36.78 20.34
C LYS A 596 -2.49 36.93 19.81
N LYS A 597 -2.99 38.16 19.83
CA LYS A 597 -4.24 38.52 19.17
C LYS A 597 -4.23 38.03 17.71
N ARG A 598 -5.30 37.31 17.33
CA ARG A 598 -5.52 36.63 16.05
C ARG A 598 -4.73 35.35 15.82
N ASP A 599 -3.92 34.89 16.77
CA ASP A 599 -3.34 33.55 16.68
C ASP A 599 -4.48 32.52 16.65
N GLN A 600 -4.29 31.48 15.85
CA GLN A 600 -5.24 30.39 15.68
C GLN A 600 -4.60 29.06 16.04
N LEU A 601 -5.37 28.22 16.73
CA LEU A 601 -5.05 26.84 17.02
C LEU A 601 -6.17 25.95 16.49
N THR A 602 -5.82 24.79 15.93
CA THR A 602 -6.77 23.87 15.32
C THR A 602 -6.65 22.48 15.92
N PHE A 603 -7.62 22.11 16.75
CA PHE A 603 -7.68 20.82 17.42
C PHE A 603 -8.59 19.86 16.63
N ARG A 604 -7.99 18.89 15.94
CA ARG A 604 -8.71 17.87 15.16
C ARG A 604 -8.74 16.53 15.90
N PHE A 605 -9.89 15.87 15.88
CA PHE A 605 -10.06 14.52 16.43
C PHE A 605 -11.24 13.79 15.76
N GLY A 606 -11.17 12.46 15.71
CA GLY A 606 -12.26 11.59 15.27
C GLY A 606 -12.88 10.85 16.44
N LEU A 607 -14.19 10.66 16.43
CA LEU A 607 -14.92 9.78 17.34
C LEU A 607 -15.59 8.65 16.54
N SER A 608 -15.37 7.40 16.94
CA SER A 608 -16.00 6.23 16.29
C SER A 608 -16.84 5.48 17.31
N MET A 609 -18.15 5.42 17.10
CA MET A 609 -19.07 4.68 17.97
C MET A 609 -19.00 3.19 17.65
N THR A 610 -18.93 2.34 18.67
CA THR A 610 -18.90 0.88 18.48
C THR A 610 -20.07 0.21 19.20
N PRO A 611 -20.63 -0.88 18.63
CA PRO A 611 -20.24 -1.56 17.38
C PRO A 611 -20.52 -0.70 16.14
N VAL A 612 -19.70 -0.83 15.09
CA VAL A 612 -19.92 -0.07 13.85
C VAL A 612 -20.97 -0.73 12.94
N ARG A 613 -21.30 -1.99 13.21
CA ARG A 613 -22.31 -2.80 12.52
C ARG A 613 -22.75 -3.96 13.43
N PRO A 614 -23.92 -4.58 13.19
CA PRO A 614 -24.24 -5.85 13.83
C PRO A 614 -23.31 -6.96 13.34
N LEU A 615 -23.05 -7.94 14.21
CA LEU A 615 -22.36 -9.17 13.84
C LEU A 615 -23.08 -9.88 12.70
N ASP A 616 -22.30 -10.33 11.72
CA ASP A 616 -22.81 -10.94 10.50
C ASP A 616 -23.01 -12.44 10.69
N ASN A 617 -24.27 -12.91 10.61
CA ASN A 617 -24.57 -14.32 10.83
C ASN A 617 -24.09 -15.23 9.67
N ASP A 618 -23.74 -14.65 8.51
CA ASP A 618 -23.14 -15.41 7.41
C ASP A 618 -21.73 -15.92 7.75
N HIS A 619 -21.11 -15.39 8.82
CA HIS A 619 -19.82 -15.84 9.35
C HIS A 619 -19.74 -17.38 9.50
N TRP A 620 -20.79 -18.01 10.01
CA TRP A 620 -20.84 -19.47 10.20
C TRP A 620 -20.75 -20.27 8.89
N GLN A 621 -21.00 -19.61 7.76
CA GLN A 621 -20.92 -20.21 6.43
C GLN A 621 -19.69 -19.77 5.65
N TRP A 622 -18.90 -18.81 6.11
CA TRP A 622 -17.69 -18.38 5.42
C TRP A 622 -16.53 -19.33 5.70
N ARG A 623 -16.16 -20.14 4.70
CA ARG A 623 -15.14 -21.20 4.83
C ARG A 623 -14.00 -20.93 3.87
N TYR A 624 -12.89 -20.48 4.42
CA TYR A 624 -11.77 -19.95 3.66
C TYR A 624 -10.76 -21.03 3.26
N TRP A 625 -10.54 -21.14 1.95
CA TRP A 625 -9.33 -21.67 1.36
C TRP A 625 -8.33 -20.52 1.17
N HIS A 626 -7.30 -20.47 2.00
CA HIS A 626 -6.27 -19.44 1.98
C HIS A 626 -4.90 -20.09 1.69
N SER A 627 -4.81 -20.95 0.68
CA SER A 627 -3.57 -21.67 0.36
C SER A 627 -3.24 -21.52 -1.11
N ASP A 628 -2.01 -21.11 -1.40
CA ASP A 628 -1.48 -21.04 -2.77
C ASP A 628 -1.19 -22.43 -3.37
N LYS A 629 -1.17 -23.47 -2.54
CA LYS A 629 -1.01 -24.85 -2.99
C LYS A 629 -2.33 -25.36 -3.55
N ASN A 630 -2.25 -26.14 -4.63
CA ASN A 630 -3.38 -26.89 -5.19
C ASN A 630 -4.57 -26.01 -5.63
N LEU A 631 -4.33 -24.74 -5.99
CA LEU A 631 -5.38 -23.87 -6.52
C LEU A 631 -6.01 -24.47 -7.79
N ASP A 632 -5.26 -25.26 -8.55
CA ASP A 632 -5.70 -26.01 -9.73
C ASP A 632 -6.59 -27.23 -9.40
N GLN A 633 -6.60 -27.71 -8.15
CA GLN A 633 -7.32 -28.90 -7.70
C GLN A 633 -8.66 -28.55 -7.04
N MET A 634 -9.63 -28.12 -7.84
CA MET A 634 -10.97 -27.75 -7.36
C MET A 634 -11.66 -28.87 -6.55
N ASP A 635 -11.41 -30.14 -6.87
CA ASP A 635 -11.95 -31.29 -6.12
C ASP A 635 -11.47 -31.33 -4.67
N SER A 636 -10.20 -31.00 -4.43
CA SER A 636 -9.62 -30.91 -3.08
C SER A 636 -10.25 -29.76 -2.29
N ILE A 637 -10.46 -28.62 -2.94
CA ILE A 637 -11.14 -27.46 -2.34
C ILE A 637 -12.58 -27.85 -1.96
N ASN A 638 -13.30 -28.53 -2.86
CA ASN A 638 -14.66 -29.02 -2.62
C ASN A 638 -14.71 -30.00 -1.45
N ALA A 639 -13.80 -30.97 -1.41
CA ALA A 639 -13.74 -31.98 -0.35
C ALA A 639 -13.44 -31.38 1.03
N SER A 640 -12.76 -30.23 1.09
CA SER A 640 -12.47 -29.54 2.35
C SER A 640 -13.69 -28.83 2.97
N GLY A 641 -14.74 -28.60 2.17
CA GLY A 641 -15.90 -27.79 2.56
C GLY A 641 -15.70 -26.28 2.39
N ALA A 642 -14.53 -25.81 1.95
CA ALA A 642 -14.29 -24.39 1.67
C ALA A 642 -15.21 -23.86 0.54
N ASN A 643 -15.67 -22.62 0.68
CA ASN A 643 -16.53 -21.93 -0.28
C ASN A 643 -16.04 -20.54 -0.68
N ILE A 644 -14.98 -20.04 -0.04
CA ILE A 644 -14.30 -18.79 -0.40
C ILE A 644 -12.83 -19.08 -0.63
N ILE A 645 -12.29 -18.69 -1.78
CA ILE A 645 -10.90 -18.86 -2.17
C ILE A 645 -10.21 -17.50 -2.12
N ASN A 646 -9.18 -17.37 -1.29
CA ASN A 646 -8.29 -16.21 -1.28
C ASN A 646 -7.04 -16.56 -2.08
N ILE A 647 -6.78 -15.80 -3.14
CA ILE A 647 -5.58 -15.93 -3.98
C ILE A 647 -4.59 -14.88 -3.50
N HIS A 648 -3.47 -15.32 -2.92
CA HIS A 648 -2.39 -14.44 -2.54
C HIS A 648 -1.65 -13.91 -3.78
N HIS A 649 -0.71 -12.96 -3.64
CA HIS A 649 0.25 -12.68 -4.72
C HIS A 649 1.28 -13.81 -4.83
N ALA A 650 2.19 -13.73 -5.81
CA ALA A 650 3.29 -14.67 -6.00
C ALA A 650 2.91 -16.10 -6.45
N ASN A 651 1.84 -16.21 -7.25
CA ASN A 651 1.45 -17.46 -7.91
C ASN A 651 1.01 -17.20 -9.37
N GLY A 652 0.72 -18.25 -10.14
CA GLY A 652 0.36 -18.10 -11.57
C GLY A 652 -0.95 -17.36 -11.86
N LEU A 653 -1.83 -17.18 -10.87
CA LEU A 653 -3.11 -16.47 -11.01
C LEU A 653 -3.00 -14.99 -10.58
N ASN A 654 -2.07 -14.67 -9.70
CA ASN A 654 -1.78 -13.31 -9.25
C ASN A 654 -0.26 -13.18 -9.00
N PRO A 655 0.56 -13.05 -10.06
CA PRO A 655 2.00 -13.21 -9.94
C PRO A 655 2.67 -12.02 -9.24
N TYR A 656 2.25 -10.79 -9.54
CA TYR A 656 3.01 -9.60 -9.18
C TYR A 656 2.36 -8.80 -8.06
N ILE A 657 3.19 -8.30 -7.16
CA ILE A 657 2.80 -7.54 -5.97
C ILE A 657 2.00 -6.30 -6.38
N ASN A 658 0.74 -6.28 -5.93
CA ASN A 658 -0.23 -5.20 -6.17
C ASN A 658 -0.42 -4.81 -7.65
N TYR A 659 -0.20 -5.75 -8.58
CA TYR A 659 -0.46 -5.52 -10.01
C TYR A 659 -1.03 -6.76 -10.71
N PRO A 660 -2.30 -7.13 -10.43
CA PRO A 660 -2.92 -8.37 -10.93
C PRO A 660 -3.21 -8.36 -12.43
N PHE A 661 -3.14 -7.20 -13.08
CA PHE A 661 -3.68 -7.00 -14.44
C PHE A 661 -2.96 -7.76 -15.55
N VAL A 662 -1.70 -8.14 -15.32
CA VAL A 662 -0.88 -8.91 -16.26
C VAL A 662 -1.33 -10.37 -16.43
N ALA A 663 -2.11 -10.89 -15.48
CA ALA A 663 -2.51 -12.30 -15.39
C ALA A 663 -4.00 -12.50 -15.61
N THR A 664 -4.69 -11.50 -16.16
CA THR A 664 -6.15 -11.53 -16.34
C THR A 664 -6.60 -12.64 -17.30
N ASP A 665 -5.75 -13.01 -18.27
CA ASP A 665 -5.98 -14.13 -19.20
C ASP A 665 -6.04 -15.50 -18.50
N THR A 666 -5.32 -15.67 -17.37
CA THR A 666 -5.36 -16.91 -16.56
C THR A 666 -6.35 -16.82 -15.41
N LEU A 667 -6.48 -15.64 -14.81
CA LEU A 667 -7.34 -15.39 -13.66
C LEU A 667 -8.82 -15.42 -14.03
N THR A 668 -9.23 -14.85 -15.15
CA THR A 668 -10.66 -14.78 -15.54
C THR A 668 -11.27 -16.18 -15.74
N PRO A 669 -10.64 -17.10 -16.50
CA PRO A 669 -11.14 -18.48 -16.61
C PRO A 669 -11.16 -19.23 -15.27
N TYR A 670 -10.19 -18.95 -14.38
CA TYR A 670 -10.16 -19.55 -13.05
C TYR A 670 -11.37 -19.12 -12.22
N VAL A 671 -11.64 -17.81 -12.16
CA VAL A 671 -12.79 -17.25 -11.44
C VAL A 671 -14.10 -17.83 -11.98
N ALA A 672 -14.25 -17.91 -13.31
CA ALA A 672 -15.42 -18.54 -13.92
C ALA A 672 -15.59 -20.02 -13.52
N LYS A 673 -14.50 -20.80 -13.47
CA LYS A 673 -14.53 -22.19 -13.00
C LYS A 673 -14.89 -22.29 -11.52
N ALA A 674 -14.38 -21.38 -10.69
CA ALA A 674 -14.71 -21.31 -9.26
C ALA A 674 -16.21 -21.02 -9.05
N HIS A 675 -16.79 -20.07 -9.80
CA HIS A 675 -18.23 -19.78 -9.75
C HIS A 675 -19.09 -20.96 -10.19
N GLN A 676 -18.67 -21.73 -11.21
CA GLN A 676 -19.35 -22.97 -11.61
C GLN A 676 -19.36 -24.05 -10.52
N ASN A 677 -18.45 -23.95 -9.54
CA ASN A 677 -18.38 -24.81 -8.36
C ASN A 677 -18.93 -24.11 -7.09
N GLU A 678 -19.72 -23.04 -7.27
CA GLU A 678 -20.35 -22.27 -6.19
C GLU A 678 -19.33 -21.68 -5.18
N LYS A 679 -18.14 -21.31 -5.67
CA LYS A 679 -17.09 -20.67 -4.88
C LYS A 679 -16.99 -19.19 -5.16
N ARG A 680 -16.72 -18.40 -4.12
CA ARG A 680 -16.32 -16.99 -4.26
C ARG A 680 -14.80 -16.87 -4.34
N VAL A 681 -14.28 -15.94 -5.14
CA VAL A 681 -12.83 -15.71 -5.31
C VAL A 681 -12.45 -14.31 -4.88
N LYS A 682 -11.43 -14.18 -4.04
CA LYS A 682 -10.87 -12.91 -3.58
C LYS A 682 -9.39 -12.81 -3.87
N LEU A 683 -8.91 -11.60 -4.14
CA LEU A 683 -7.50 -11.35 -4.45
C LEU A 683 -6.79 -10.60 -3.34
N TYR A 684 -5.53 -10.96 -3.08
CA TYR A 684 -4.57 -10.03 -2.52
C TYR A 684 -4.40 -8.84 -3.49
N TYR A 685 -4.90 -7.67 -3.10
CA TYR A 685 -4.75 -6.44 -3.88
C TYR A 685 -4.90 -5.20 -2.98
N THR A 686 -3.78 -4.56 -2.65
CA THR A 686 -3.70 -3.36 -1.80
C THR A 686 -2.73 -2.33 -2.40
N VAL A 687 -2.42 -1.27 -1.66
CA VAL A 687 -1.40 -0.27 -2.03
C VAL A 687 -0.49 0.01 -0.84
N ARG A 688 0.82 -0.02 -1.11
CA ARG A 688 1.96 0.12 -0.17
C ARG A 688 3.26 0.06 -0.95
N GLU A 689 3.26 -0.83 -1.93
CA GLU A 689 4.34 -1.09 -2.87
C GLU A 689 3.74 -1.51 -4.22
N LEU A 690 4.48 -1.27 -5.30
CA LEU A 690 4.05 -1.57 -6.66
C LEU A 690 5.14 -2.31 -7.41
N SER A 691 4.78 -3.43 -8.02
CA SER A 691 5.68 -4.21 -8.87
C SER A 691 6.24 -3.38 -10.04
N VAL A 692 7.52 -3.60 -10.36
CA VAL A 692 8.19 -3.06 -11.56
C VAL A 692 7.62 -3.62 -12.87
N ARG A 693 6.75 -4.63 -12.79
CA ARG A 693 6.03 -5.21 -13.93
C ARG A 693 4.86 -4.33 -14.40
N ALA A 694 4.52 -3.27 -13.66
CA ALA A 694 3.55 -2.27 -14.12
C ALA A 694 4.10 -1.47 -15.32
N PRO A 695 3.42 -1.46 -16.49
CA PRO A 695 3.82 -0.64 -17.64
C PRO A 695 3.91 0.85 -17.32
N GLU A 696 3.15 1.33 -16.34
CA GLU A 696 3.14 2.73 -15.91
C GLU A 696 4.38 3.16 -15.11
N THR A 697 5.30 2.25 -14.76
CA THR A 697 6.44 2.51 -13.86
C THR A 697 7.21 3.80 -14.21
N PHE A 698 7.61 3.99 -15.47
CA PHE A 698 8.33 5.21 -15.88
C PHE A 698 7.44 6.45 -15.95
N ALA A 699 6.14 6.30 -16.23
CA ALA A 699 5.20 7.41 -16.18
C ALA A 699 5.01 7.92 -14.75
N LEU A 700 4.87 7.00 -13.78
CA LEU A 700 4.76 7.32 -12.37
C LEU A 700 6.06 7.93 -11.83
N ARG A 701 7.23 7.40 -12.23
CA ARG A 701 8.54 7.99 -11.90
C ARG A 701 8.67 9.45 -12.36
N SER A 702 8.10 9.79 -13.52
CA SER A 702 8.16 11.16 -14.04
C SER A 702 7.42 12.18 -13.18
N LEU A 703 6.58 11.73 -12.23
CA LEU A 703 5.81 12.59 -11.32
C LEU A 703 6.63 13.04 -10.09
N GLY A 704 7.89 12.61 -9.97
CA GLY A 704 8.75 12.85 -8.80
C GLY A 704 8.40 11.93 -7.64
N ASP A 705 8.38 12.48 -6.43
CA ASP A 705 8.10 11.80 -5.16
C ASP A 705 6.59 11.64 -4.84
N GLU A 706 5.73 11.95 -5.82
CA GLU A 706 4.28 11.91 -5.63
C GLU A 706 3.73 10.53 -5.32
N ILE A 707 4.24 9.52 -6.03
CA ILE A 707 3.71 8.15 -6.01
C ILE A 707 4.76 7.19 -5.44
N TYR A 708 6.02 7.31 -5.84
CA TYR A 708 7.11 6.50 -5.32
C TYR A 708 7.87 7.24 -4.24
N ARG A 709 8.26 6.51 -3.18
CA ARG A 709 9.23 7.02 -2.21
C ARG A 709 10.64 6.92 -2.78
N THR A 710 11.45 7.90 -2.42
CA THR A 710 12.89 7.94 -2.70
C THR A 710 13.67 7.91 -1.39
N GLY A 711 14.80 7.23 -1.33
CA GLY A 711 15.66 7.22 -0.14
C GLY A 711 16.61 6.03 -0.11
N GLU A 712 17.50 5.99 0.89
CA GLU A 712 18.35 4.83 1.13
C GLU A 712 17.60 3.75 1.95
N GLY A 713 17.95 2.48 1.73
CA GLY A 713 17.45 1.35 2.52
C GLY A 713 16.36 0.54 1.83
N PHE A 714 15.56 -0.18 2.62
CA PHE A 714 14.52 -1.11 2.14
C PHE A 714 13.27 -0.98 3.03
N ARG A 715 12.07 -1.09 2.45
CA ARG A 715 10.82 -1.04 3.21
C ARG A 715 9.99 -2.31 3.04
N LEU A 716 9.86 -3.11 4.09
CA LEU A 716 8.90 -4.20 4.11
C LEU A 716 7.52 -3.75 4.57
N ALA A 717 6.54 -4.52 4.12
CA ALA A 717 5.17 -4.39 4.54
C ALA A 717 5.02 -4.66 6.05
N ASP A 718 5.35 -5.88 6.52
CA ASP A 718 4.93 -6.38 7.85
C ASP A 718 5.90 -7.44 8.46
N ARG A 719 7.21 -7.19 8.66
CA ARG A 719 8.09 -8.19 9.34
C ARG A 719 9.05 -7.70 10.39
N PHE A 720 9.11 -8.47 11.50
CA PHE A 720 9.83 -8.25 12.77
C PHE A 720 11.36 -8.24 12.66
N THR A 721 11.93 -7.69 11.59
CA THR A 721 13.38 -7.55 11.42
C THR A 721 13.79 -6.10 11.60
N LEU A 722 14.91 -5.89 12.30
CA LEU A 722 15.41 -4.56 12.64
C LEU A 722 15.70 -3.73 11.38
N PRO A 723 15.28 -2.45 11.31
CA PRO A 723 15.64 -1.54 10.22
C PRO A 723 17.17 -1.41 10.01
N THR A 724 17.96 -1.71 11.03
CA THR A 724 19.42 -1.52 11.04
C THR A 724 20.22 -2.56 10.24
N GLU A 725 19.60 -3.62 9.71
CA GLU A 725 20.30 -4.59 8.84
C GLU A 725 20.19 -4.26 7.34
N THR A 726 19.46 -3.21 6.96
CA THR A 726 19.12 -2.90 5.56
C THR A 726 20.01 -1.84 4.89
N GLY A 727 21.06 -1.38 5.58
CA GLY A 727 22.05 -0.47 5.00
C GLY A 727 22.69 -1.11 3.76
N GLY A 728 22.38 -0.58 2.57
CA GLY A 728 22.95 -1.04 1.30
C GLY A 728 22.16 -2.08 0.52
N VAL A 729 20.88 -2.36 0.86
CA VAL A 729 20.02 -3.21 0.04
C VAL A 729 19.51 -2.43 -1.17
N THR A 730 19.92 -2.86 -2.37
CA THR A 730 19.56 -2.20 -3.63
C THR A 730 18.28 -2.77 -4.27
N GLY A 731 17.78 -3.90 -3.79
CA GLY A 731 16.72 -4.66 -4.46
C GLY A 731 17.28 -5.57 -5.56
N GLU A 732 16.38 -6.09 -6.39
CA GLU A 732 16.71 -6.92 -7.55
C GLU A 732 17.37 -6.10 -8.68
N SER A 733 18.11 -6.77 -9.56
CA SER A 733 18.95 -6.16 -10.60
C SER A 733 18.18 -5.21 -11.52
N TRP A 734 16.90 -5.45 -11.80
CA TRP A 734 16.12 -4.56 -12.66
C TRP A 734 16.06 -3.14 -12.08
N LEU A 735 15.87 -3.00 -10.76
CA LEU A 735 15.88 -1.70 -10.08
C LEU A 735 17.24 -1.00 -10.22
N CYS A 736 18.33 -1.78 -10.12
CA CYS A 736 19.70 -1.28 -10.23
C CYS A 736 20.06 -0.82 -11.64
N GLU A 737 19.44 -1.41 -12.66
CA GLU A 737 19.82 -1.26 -14.08
C GLU A 737 18.91 -0.27 -14.80
N HIS A 738 17.61 -0.31 -14.51
CA HIS A 738 16.58 0.48 -15.19
C HIS A 738 16.10 1.67 -14.36
N LEU A 739 16.17 1.61 -13.02
CA LEU A 739 15.89 2.79 -12.19
C LEU A 739 17.16 3.51 -11.76
N ILE A 740 18.21 2.77 -11.38
CA ILE A 740 19.54 3.23 -10.96
C ILE A 740 19.53 4.04 -9.65
N ASN A 741 18.70 5.06 -9.56
CA ASN A 741 18.58 6.01 -8.45
C ASN A 741 17.12 6.46 -8.26
N ASP A 742 16.90 7.24 -7.20
CA ASP A 742 15.61 7.88 -6.88
C ASP A 742 14.46 6.87 -6.71
N TYR A 743 14.72 5.75 -6.02
CA TYR A 743 13.72 4.76 -5.63
C TYR A 743 14.02 4.20 -4.23
N LEU A 744 13.01 3.62 -3.58
CA LEU A 744 13.16 2.85 -2.36
C LEU A 744 12.62 1.42 -2.61
N PRO A 745 13.46 0.37 -2.58
CA PRO A 745 13.00 -0.99 -2.79
C PRO A 745 12.06 -1.44 -1.66
N ALA A 746 11.04 -2.22 -2.03
CA ALA A 746 10.04 -2.76 -1.12
C ALA A 746 9.97 -4.30 -1.22
N TRP A 747 8.88 -4.96 -0.84
CA TRP A 747 8.80 -6.43 -0.82
C TRP A 747 9.13 -7.06 -2.19
N HIS A 748 9.92 -8.13 -2.19
CA HIS A 748 10.24 -8.93 -3.37
C HIS A 748 9.74 -10.37 -3.22
N HIS A 749 9.52 -11.02 -4.35
CA HIS A 749 9.25 -12.45 -4.41
C HIS A 749 10.18 -13.15 -5.41
N TYR A 750 10.74 -14.30 -5.01
CA TYR A 750 11.51 -15.18 -5.87
C TYR A 750 10.65 -16.32 -6.39
N PHE A 751 10.48 -16.40 -7.71
CA PHE A 751 9.88 -17.56 -8.36
C PHE A 751 10.93 -18.64 -8.60
N SER A 752 10.49 -19.90 -8.72
CA SER A 752 11.35 -20.98 -9.24
C SER A 752 11.95 -20.58 -10.60
N GLU A 753 13.14 -21.11 -10.92
CA GLU A 753 13.86 -20.87 -12.19
C GLU A 753 14.59 -19.52 -12.32
N GLY A 754 14.80 -18.80 -11.21
CA GLY A 754 15.65 -17.60 -11.21
C GLY A 754 14.93 -16.29 -11.56
N HIS A 755 13.59 -16.31 -11.61
CA HIS A 755 12.77 -15.14 -11.87
C HIS A 755 12.36 -14.43 -10.59
N TRP A 756 12.26 -13.11 -10.65
CA TRP A 756 11.89 -12.27 -9.52
C TRP A 756 10.71 -11.37 -9.86
N ASP A 757 9.90 -11.10 -8.85
CA ASP A 757 9.12 -9.88 -8.77
C ASP A 757 9.78 -8.92 -7.79
N ALA A 758 9.96 -7.67 -8.23
CA ALA A 758 10.54 -6.59 -7.47
C ALA A 758 9.51 -5.46 -7.35
N SER A 759 9.46 -4.78 -6.22
CA SER A 759 8.53 -3.69 -6.01
C SER A 759 9.18 -2.44 -5.43
N ILE A 760 8.53 -1.31 -5.68
CA ILE A 760 8.96 0.02 -5.23
C ILE A 760 7.99 0.49 -4.15
N ALA A 761 8.52 1.00 -3.05
CA ALA A 761 7.71 1.56 -1.97
C ALA A 761 6.93 2.78 -2.46
N GLN A 762 5.66 2.85 -2.10
CA GLN A 762 4.81 3.97 -2.46
C GLN A 762 4.81 5.06 -1.39
N SER A 763 4.68 6.30 -1.83
CA SER A 763 4.28 7.43 -1.00
C SER A 763 2.90 7.12 -0.40
N GLY A 764 2.57 7.74 0.74
CA GLY A 764 1.29 7.51 1.41
C GLY A 764 0.10 8.04 0.59
N LEU A 765 -0.82 8.75 1.24
CA LEU A 765 -2.00 9.31 0.58
C LEU A 765 -1.61 10.14 -0.67
N SER A 766 -2.02 9.65 -1.83
CA SER A 766 -1.66 10.18 -3.15
C SER A 766 -2.73 9.79 -4.17
N ARG A 767 -2.69 10.37 -5.37
CA ARG A 767 -3.67 10.05 -6.41
C ARG A 767 -3.50 8.65 -7.02
N TRP A 768 -2.47 7.88 -6.63
CA TRP A 768 -2.38 6.44 -6.93
C TRP A 768 -3.61 5.68 -6.40
N HIS A 769 -4.19 6.14 -5.29
CA HIS A 769 -5.40 5.54 -4.74
C HIS A 769 -6.60 5.67 -5.69
N ASN A 770 -6.64 6.71 -6.54
CA ASN A 770 -7.66 6.82 -7.58
C ASN A 770 -7.47 5.73 -8.65
N TYR A 771 -6.21 5.45 -9.04
CA TYR A 771 -5.87 4.33 -9.93
C TYR A 771 -6.28 2.99 -9.32
N TYR A 772 -5.93 2.77 -8.05
CA TYR A 772 -6.28 1.55 -7.32
C TYR A 772 -7.79 1.30 -7.28
N LEU A 773 -8.58 2.33 -7.03
CA LEU A 773 -10.04 2.21 -6.95
C LEU A 773 -10.69 1.90 -8.30
N GLU A 774 -10.25 2.55 -9.39
CA GLU A 774 -10.69 2.21 -10.75
C GLU A 774 -10.24 0.80 -11.15
N GLY A 775 -9.01 0.43 -10.80
CA GLY A 775 -8.48 -0.92 -11.00
C GLY A 775 -9.31 -1.98 -10.27
N LEU A 776 -9.74 -1.69 -9.04
CA LEU A 776 -10.61 -2.57 -8.27
C LEU A 776 -12.01 -2.69 -8.88
N ASP A 777 -12.62 -1.57 -9.31
CA ASP A 777 -13.89 -1.59 -10.06
C ASP A 777 -13.79 -2.50 -11.29
N TRP A 778 -12.71 -2.30 -12.08
CA TRP A 778 -12.45 -3.05 -13.30
C TRP A 778 -12.26 -4.55 -13.02
N LEU A 779 -11.48 -4.93 -11.99
CA LEU A 779 -11.31 -6.34 -11.62
C LEU A 779 -12.63 -7.00 -11.20
N VAL A 780 -13.48 -6.29 -10.46
CA VAL A 780 -14.79 -6.83 -10.05
C VAL A 780 -15.73 -7.00 -11.24
N ARG A 781 -15.77 -6.03 -12.18
CA ARG A 781 -16.65 -6.09 -13.36
C ARG A 781 -16.17 -7.06 -14.43
N GLU A 782 -14.90 -6.97 -14.81
CA GLU A 782 -14.36 -7.63 -16.01
C GLU A 782 -13.78 -9.01 -15.69
N VAL A 783 -13.05 -9.16 -14.58
CA VAL A 783 -12.52 -10.47 -14.14
C VAL A 783 -13.56 -11.24 -13.34
N GLY A 784 -14.46 -10.52 -12.65
CA GLY A 784 -15.54 -11.12 -11.88
C GLY A 784 -15.13 -11.58 -10.49
N ILE A 785 -14.10 -10.98 -9.87
CA ILE A 785 -13.72 -11.33 -8.50
C ILE A 785 -14.84 -10.92 -7.51
N ASP A 786 -14.96 -11.66 -6.41
CA ASP A 786 -16.00 -11.50 -5.40
C ASP A 786 -15.51 -10.76 -4.15
N GLY A 787 -14.30 -10.20 -4.19
CA GLY A 787 -13.74 -9.58 -3.02
C GLY A 787 -12.24 -9.35 -3.07
N ILE A 788 -11.73 -8.78 -1.99
CA ILE A 788 -10.30 -8.63 -1.76
C ILE A 788 -9.92 -9.13 -0.38
N TYR A 789 -8.68 -9.57 -0.28
CA TYR A 789 -7.98 -9.87 0.95
C TYR A 789 -6.91 -8.80 1.16
N LEU A 790 -6.96 -8.13 2.31
CA LEU A 790 -6.05 -7.06 2.68
C LEU A 790 -5.07 -7.59 3.72
N ASP A 791 -3.78 -7.53 3.40
CA ASP A 791 -2.68 -7.84 4.33
C ASP A 791 -1.91 -6.55 4.65
N GLY A 792 -2.22 -6.01 5.82
CA GLY A 792 -1.90 -4.63 6.16
C GLY A 792 -2.64 -3.62 5.26
N LEU A 793 -2.61 -2.36 5.68
CA LEU A 793 -3.32 -1.28 4.98
C LEU A 793 -2.50 0.01 4.97
N GLY A 794 -2.10 0.45 3.77
CA GLY A 794 -1.32 1.65 3.53
C GLY A 794 -2.10 2.96 3.46
N TYR A 795 -3.41 2.94 3.70
CA TYR A 795 -4.30 4.06 3.47
C TYR A 795 -5.39 4.24 4.54
N ASP A 796 -5.94 5.46 4.58
CA ASP A 796 -6.91 5.89 5.58
C ASP A 796 -8.34 5.39 5.32
N ARG A 797 -9.26 5.81 6.21
CA ARG A 797 -10.67 5.43 6.12
C ARG A 797 -11.39 6.03 4.90
N GLU A 798 -10.95 7.18 4.39
CA GLU A 798 -11.63 7.82 3.26
C GLU A 798 -11.46 6.97 2.01
N ILE A 799 -10.26 6.41 1.80
CA ILE A 799 -10.02 5.45 0.71
C ILE A 799 -10.75 4.14 0.98
N MET A 800 -10.77 3.63 2.21
CA MET A 800 -11.50 2.39 2.54
C MET A 800 -13.02 2.50 2.29
N LYS A 801 -13.62 3.66 2.58
CA LYS A 801 -15.01 3.97 2.25
C LYS A 801 -15.25 3.93 0.74
N ARG A 802 -14.30 4.45 -0.06
CA ARG A 802 -14.36 4.37 -1.53
C ARG A 802 -14.25 2.93 -2.01
N VAL A 803 -13.35 2.12 -1.44
CA VAL A 803 -13.22 0.68 -1.73
C VAL A 803 -14.57 -0.02 -1.59
N ARG A 804 -15.23 0.13 -0.42
CA ARG A 804 -16.53 -0.50 -0.18
C ARG A 804 -17.59 -0.11 -1.20
N LYS A 805 -17.71 1.19 -1.48
CA LYS A 805 -18.70 1.73 -2.43
C LYS A 805 -18.45 1.27 -3.85
N VAL A 806 -17.20 1.30 -4.29
CA VAL A 806 -16.80 0.86 -5.62
C VAL A 806 -17.17 -0.61 -5.81
N MET A 807 -16.78 -1.46 -4.88
CA MET A 807 -17.09 -2.89 -4.95
C MET A 807 -18.60 -3.16 -4.90
N ASP A 808 -19.35 -2.53 -4.00
CA ASP A 808 -20.82 -2.69 -3.91
C ASP A 808 -21.53 -2.28 -5.19
N ARG A 809 -21.09 -1.19 -5.84
CA ARG A 809 -21.64 -0.70 -7.11
C ARG A 809 -21.28 -1.59 -8.29
N ALA A 810 -20.09 -2.20 -8.27
CA ALA A 810 -19.65 -3.12 -9.31
C ALA A 810 -20.34 -4.49 -9.19
N ARG A 811 -20.38 -5.05 -7.97
CA ARG A 811 -21.07 -6.31 -7.64
C ARG A 811 -21.48 -6.32 -6.16
N PRO A 812 -22.79 -6.28 -5.85
CA PRO A 812 -23.27 -6.46 -4.48
C PRO A 812 -22.84 -7.80 -3.88
N GLY A 813 -22.54 -7.81 -2.59
CA GLY A 813 -22.13 -9.03 -1.86
C GLY A 813 -20.63 -9.32 -1.91
N CYS A 814 -19.83 -8.43 -2.49
CA CYS A 814 -18.37 -8.53 -2.42
C CYS A 814 -17.86 -8.54 -0.97
N LEU A 815 -16.94 -9.46 -0.69
CA LEU A 815 -16.37 -9.67 0.64
C LEU A 815 -14.99 -9.02 0.76
N ILE A 816 -14.73 -8.38 1.90
CA ILE A 816 -13.43 -7.78 2.23
C ILE A 816 -12.93 -8.40 3.52
N ASP A 817 -11.75 -9.01 3.46
CA ASP A 817 -11.08 -9.54 4.66
C ASP A 817 -9.93 -8.63 5.04
N PHE A 818 -9.72 -8.45 6.34
CA PHE A 818 -8.57 -7.73 6.85
C PHE A 818 -7.70 -8.61 7.72
N HIS A 819 -6.44 -8.73 7.31
CA HIS A 819 -5.36 -9.36 8.04
C HIS A 819 -4.27 -8.33 8.36
N CYS A 820 -3.68 -8.44 9.53
CA CYS A 820 -2.49 -7.68 9.89
C CYS A 820 -1.77 -8.35 11.07
N GLY A 821 -0.44 -8.36 11.03
CA GLY A 821 0.39 -8.82 12.14
C GLY A 821 0.37 -7.87 13.34
N ASN A 822 0.78 -8.37 14.50
CA ASN A 822 0.76 -7.61 15.75
C ASN A 822 1.75 -6.43 15.76
N HIS A 823 1.24 -5.19 15.72
CA HIS A 823 2.05 -3.96 15.84
C HIS A 823 2.33 -3.50 17.28
N PHE A 824 1.92 -4.27 18.30
CA PHE A 824 2.20 -3.93 19.69
C PHE A 824 3.65 -4.31 20.09
N HIS A 825 4.60 -3.76 19.34
CA HIS A 825 6.03 -3.97 19.46
C HIS A 825 6.77 -2.64 19.24
N PRO A 826 7.93 -2.38 19.89
CA PRO A 826 8.59 -1.07 19.84
C PRO A 826 8.92 -0.57 18.42
N GLN A 827 9.27 -1.48 17.50
CA GLN A 827 9.58 -1.16 16.10
C GLN A 827 8.34 -0.78 15.27
N TYR A 828 7.13 -1.06 15.76
CA TYR A 828 5.86 -0.77 15.09
C TYR A 828 5.01 0.29 15.81
N GLY A 829 5.67 1.14 16.61
CA GLY A 829 5.00 2.25 17.26
C GLY A 829 4.13 1.86 18.46
N MET A 830 4.19 0.60 18.92
CA MET A 830 3.34 0.10 20.00
C MET A 830 1.85 0.36 19.72
N ASN A 831 1.40 0.02 18.50
CA ASN A 831 0.04 0.21 18.03
C ASN A 831 -0.77 -1.09 18.16
N ASN A 832 -1.98 -0.99 18.68
CA ASN A 832 -2.92 -2.11 18.64
C ASN A 832 -3.64 -2.11 17.29
N ILE A 833 -3.56 -3.20 16.53
CA ILE A 833 -4.16 -3.29 15.18
C ILE A 833 -5.65 -3.02 15.21
N SER A 834 -6.36 -3.67 16.13
CA SER A 834 -7.82 -3.57 16.22
C SER A 834 -8.30 -2.16 16.58
N ASN A 835 -7.48 -1.40 17.32
CA ASN A 835 -7.77 0.00 17.60
C ASN A 835 -7.32 0.91 16.45
N PHE A 836 -6.12 0.71 15.91
CA PHE A 836 -5.57 1.55 14.85
C PHE A 836 -6.38 1.50 13.55
N PHE A 837 -6.93 0.33 13.19
CA PHE A 837 -7.75 0.15 11.99
C PHE A 837 -9.26 0.14 12.26
N MET A 838 -9.71 0.49 13.47
CA MET A 838 -11.14 0.47 13.81
C MET A 838 -12.00 1.35 12.89
N GLU A 839 -11.44 2.46 12.39
CA GLU A 839 -12.11 3.34 11.42
C GLU A 839 -12.34 2.67 10.06
N HIS A 840 -11.72 1.52 9.79
CA HIS A 840 -11.90 0.72 8.57
C HIS A 840 -12.95 -0.38 8.72
N PHE A 841 -13.32 -0.74 9.95
CA PHE A 841 -14.24 -1.85 10.25
C PHE A 841 -15.64 -1.72 9.66
N PRO A 842 -16.22 -0.52 9.45
CA PRO A 842 -17.50 -0.38 8.73
C PRO A 842 -17.51 -0.97 7.32
N PHE A 843 -16.32 -1.14 6.73
CA PHE A 843 -16.13 -1.50 5.34
C PHE A 843 -15.70 -2.97 5.15
N ILE A 844 -15.34 -3.66 6.24
CA ILE A 844 -14.76 -5.01 6.24
C ILE A 844 -15.83 -6.05 6.61
N ASN A 845 -15.69 -7.27 6.12
CA ASN A 845 -16.58 -8.40 6.42
C ASN A 845 -16.03 -9.32 7.51
N SER A 846 -14.73 -9.66 7.49
CA SER A 846 -14.10 -10.43 8.56
C SER A 846 -12.66 -10.03 8.84
N LEU A 847 -12.22 -10.33 10.07
CA LEU A 847 -10.85 -10.13 10.53
C LEU A 847 -10.10 -11.46 10.53
N TRP A 848 -8.81 -11.45 10.24
CA TRP A 848 -7.94 -12.60 10.45
C TRP A 848 -6.72 -12.15 11.23
N LEU A 849 -6.75 -12.31 12.55
CA LEU A 849 -5.74 -11.77 13.45
C LEU A 849 -5.05 -12.91 14.22
N GLY A 850 -3.73 -12.95 14.18
CA GLY A 850 -2.97 -14.00 14.88
C GLY A 850 -1.46 -13.98 14.67
N GLU A 851 -0.98 -13.43 13.57
CA GLU A 851 0.47 -13.31 13.34
C GLU A 851 1.13 -12.41 14.40
N GLY A 852 2.06 -12.98 15.17
CA GLY A 852 2.77 -12.28 16.24
C GLY A 852 1.93 -11.98 17.49
N PHE A 853 0.71 -12.51 17.60
CA PHE A 853 -0.12 -12.40 18.80
C PHE A 853 0.20 -13.53 19.81
N ASP A 854 0.17 -13.21 21.11
CA ASP A 854 0.32 -14.22 22.17
C ASP A 854 -1.05 -14.77 22.57
N TYR A 855 -1.30 -16.01 22.17
CA TYR A 855 -2.53 -16.73 22.44
C TYR A 855 -2.70 -17.14 23.92
N ASN A 856 -1.69 -16.93 24.78
CA ASN A 856 -1.79 -17.12 26.22
C ASN A 856 -2.20 -15.87 27.00
N GLU A 857 -2.35 -14.73 26.32
CA GLU A 857 -2.96 -13.54 26.91
C GLU A 857 -4.39 -13.83 27.42
N PRO A 858 -4.85 -13.13 28.47
CA PRO A 858 -6.08 -13.46 29.18
C PRO A 858 -7.35 -13.33 28.31
N PRO A 859 -8.50 -13.89 28.75
CA PRO A 859 -9.73 -13.87 27.96
C PRO A 859 -10.18 -12.46 27.51
N ASP A 860 -10.04 -11.45 28.35
CA ASP A 860 -10.38 -10.07 27.99
C ASP A 860 -9.45 -9.48 26.92
N TYR A 861 -8.19 -9.91 26.84
CA TYR A 861 -7.32 -9.56 25.71
C TYR A 861 -7.85 -10.15 24.40
N TRP A 862 -8.24 -11.43 24.41
CA TRP A 862 -8.83 -12.07 23.22
C TRP A 862 -10.09 -11.34 22.75
N LEU A 863 -11.00 -11.01 23.67
CA LEU A 863 -12.23 -10.29 23.35
C LEU A 863 -11.96 -8.93 22.68
N ILE A 864 -10.96 -8.19 23.18
CA ILE A 864 -10.72 -6.79 22.81
C ILE A 864 -9.73 -6.63 21.64
N GLU A 865 -8.74 -7.52 21.51
CA GLU A 865 -7.70 -7.43 20.48
C GLU A 865 -7.89 -8.39 19.32
N LEU A 866 -8.43 -9.60 19.56
CA LEU A 866 -8.48 -10.67 18.55
C LEU A 866 -9.87 -10.88 17.95
N ALA A 867 -10.92 -10.87 18.78
CA ALA A 867 -12.23 -11.40 18.40
C ALA A 867 -13.06 -10.48 17.48
N GLY A 868 -12.84 -9.16 17.51
CA GLY A 868 -13.62 -8.18 16.73
C GLY A 868 -15.04 -7.89 17.26
N ILE A 869 -15.57 -8.72 18.16
CA ILE A 869 -16.96 -8.69 18.65
C ILE A 869 -17.41 -7.33 19.22
N PRO A 870 -16.61 -6.62 20.07
CA PRO A 870 -17.02 -5.31 20.59
C PRO A 870 -17.22 -4.25 19.49
N TYR A 871 -16.64 -4.49 18.31
CA TYR A 871 -16.64 -3.58 17.19
C TYR A 871 -17.64 -3.98 16.10
N GLY A 872 -18.25 -5.16 16.19
CA GLY A 872 -19.24 -5.65 15.22
C GLY A 872 -18.68 -6.54 14.12
N LEU A 873 -17.51 -7.15 14.33
CA LEU A 873 -16.92 -8.10 13.39
C LEU A 873 -16.64 -9.44 14.07
N PHE A 874 -16.69 -10.50 13.28
CA PHE A 874 -16.04 -11.77 13.65
C PHE A 874 -14.59 -11.77 13.19
N SER A 875 -13.83 -12.68 13.79
CA SER A 875 -12.42 -12.89 13.49
C SER A 875 -12.09 -14.37 13.37
N GLU A 876 -10.95 -14.69 12.78
CA GLU A 876 -10.36 -16.02 12.73
C GLU A 876 -8.94 -16.02 13.30
N THR A 877 -8.46 -17.18 13.76
CA THR A 877 -7.10 -17.34 14.30
C THR A 877 -6.09 -17.72 13.21
N LEU A 878 -4.80 -17.41 13.45
CA LEU A 878 -3.68 -17.78 12.57
C LEU A 878 -2.54 -18.40 13.37
N GLY A 879 -2.11 -19.61 12.96
CA GLY A 879 -0.86 -20.22 13.39
C GLY A 879 -0.85 -20.84 14.80
N ASN A 880 -1.93 -20.73 15.57
CA ASN A 880 -2.04 -21.37 16.87
C ASN A 880 -3.34 -22.19 17.00
N HIS A 881 -3.16 -23.51 17.00
CA HIS A 881 -4.18 -24.54 17.01
C HIS A 881 -4.91 -24.69 18.36
N ASN A 882 -5.48 -23.61 18.90
CA ASN A 882 -6.34 -23.70 20.08
C ASN A 882 -7.83 -23.53 19.71
N PRO A 883 -8.47 -24.58 19.15
CA PRO A 883 -9.87 -24.51 18.74
C PRO A 883 -10.81 -24.25 19.92
N PHE A 884 -10.43 -24.63 21.14
CA PHE A 884 -11.25 -24.43 22.32
C PHE A 884 -11.36 -22.96 22.71
N ARG A 885 -10.21 -22.27 22.83
CA ARG A 885 -10.18 -20.83 23.11
C ARG A 885 -10.82 -20.02 21.97
N ALA A 886 -10.57 -20.41 20.72
CA ALA A 886 -11.16 -19.78 19.55
C ALA A 886 -12.70 -19.88 19.54
N MET A 887 -13.26 -21.06 19.82
CA MET A 887 -14.71 -21.28 19.85
C MET A 887 -15.43 -20.54 20.98
N VAL A 888 -14.75 -20.11 22.05
CA VAL A 888 -15.34 -19.20 23.04
C VAL A 888 -15.76 -17.86 22.39
N TYR A 889 -15.07 -17.42 21.34
CA TYR A 889 -15.36 -16.19 20.61
C TYR A 889 -15.98 -16.43 19.22
N GLY A 890 -16.43 -17.64 18.93
CA GLY A 890 -17.01 -17.97 17.61
C GLY A 890 -16.00 -18.00 16.47
N MET A 891 -14.71 -18.18 16.78
CA MET A 891 -13.62 -18.14 15.81
C MET A 891 -13.20 -19.56 15.40
N SER A 892 -12.74 -19.71 14.15
CA SER A 892 -12.00 -20.89 13.67
C SER A 892 -10.65 -20.47 13.08
N GLU A 893 -9.82 -21.43 12.65
CA GLU A 893 -8.72 -21.14 11.71
C GLU A 893 -9.24 -21.07 10.27
N ARG A 894 -8.37 -20.72 9.31
CA ARG A 894 -8.58 -20.86 7.86
C ARG A 894 -7.75 -22.04 7.34
N ILE A 895 -8.09 -22.60 6.17
CA ILE A 895 -7.17 -23.55 5.51
C ILE A 895 -5.95 -22.76 5.02
N TYR A 896 -4.86 -22.83 5.77
CA TYR A 896 -3.60 -22.11 5.53
C TYR A 896 -2.42 -22.95 6.03
N GLY A 897 -1.39 -23.14 5.19
CA GLY A 897 -0.23 -23.95 5.55
C GLY A 897 -0.61 -25.39 5.93
N ASN A 898 -0.44 -25.75 7.20
CA ASN A 898 -0.83 -27.06 7.75
C ASN A 898 -2.14 -27.01 8.56
N SER A 899 -2.79 -25.85 8.66
CA SER A 899 -4.07 -25.72 9.37
C SER A 899 -5.22 -26.25 8.50
N ASN A 900 -6.12 -27.00 9.12
CA ASN A 900 -7.37 -27.45 8.52
C ASN A 900 -8.51 -27.44 9.56
N PRO A 901 -9.41 -26.44 9.51
CA PRO A 901 -10.55 -26.31 10.42
C PRO A 901 -11.79 -27.13 10.02
N SER A 902 -11.71 -28.02 9.01
CA SER A 902 -12.88 -28.72 8.45
C SER A 902 -13.71 -29.49 9.46
N GLU A 903 -13.09 -30.05 10.51
CA GLU A 903 -13.81 -30.76 11.58
C GLU A 903 -14.60 -29.81 12.50
N ILE A 904 -14.16 -28.56 12.65
CA ILE A 904 -14.93 -27.51 13.35
C ILE A 904 -16.11 -27.07 12.48
N TRP A 905 -15.91 -26.88 11.17
CA TRP A 905 -17.01 -26.59 10.25
C TRP A 905 -18.05 -27.71 10.22
N LYS A 906 -17.60 -28.96 10.28
CA LYS A 906 -18.49 -30.12 10.43
C LYS A 906 -19.29 -30.06 11.72
N LEU A 907 -18.66 -29.75 12.86
CA LEU A 907 -19.37 -29.55 14.12
C LEU A 907 -20.44 -28.46 13.99
N TRP A 908 -20.11 -27.33 13.35
CA TRP A 908 -21.03 -26.24 13.11
C TRP A 908 -22.25 -26.69 12.30
N ASP A 909 -22.04 -27.49 11.25
CA ASP A 909 -23.11 -28.05 10.40
C ASP A 909 -23.97 -29.07 11.15
N ASP A 910 -23.34 -30.05 11.81
CA ASP A 910 -24.04 -31.11 12.55
C ASP A 910 -24.84 -30.52 13.73
N PHE A 911 -24.35 -29.44 14.35
CA PHE A 911 -25.09 -28.68 15.35
C PHE A 911 -26.16 -27.76 14.73
N GLY A 912 -25.93 -27.22 13.54
CA GLY A 912 -26.75 -26.18 12.93
C GLY A 912 -26.52 -24.82 13.60
N ILE A 913 -25.25 -24.43 13.78
CA ILE A 913 -24.83 -23.25 14.56
C ILE A 913 -25.38 -21.92 14.03
N GLN A 914 -25.66 -21.85 12.72
CA GLN A 914 -26.18 -20.64 12.08
C GLN A 914 -27.58 -20.24 12.60
N GLU A 915 -28.33 -21.21 13.12
CA GLU A 915 -29.65 -21.00 13.72
C GLU A 915 -29.56 -20.68 15.23
N ALA A 916 -28.37 -20.76 15.81
CA ALA A 916 -28.16 -20.61 17.24
C ALA A 916 -27.90 -19.16 17.65
N LYS A 917 -28.31 -18.81 18.86
CA LYS A 917 -27.94 -17.54 19.50
C LYS A 917 -26.65 -17.73 20.27
N MET A 918 -25.59 -17.05 19.84
CA MET A 918 -24.33 -16.98 20.58
C MET A 918 -24.48 -16.07 21.79
N LEU A 919 -24.12 -16.57 22.97
CA LEU A 919 -24.14 -15.85 24.25
C LEU A 919 -22.80 -16.10 24.96
N GLY A 920 -21.90 -15.11 24.88
CA GLY A 920 -20.55 -15.21 25.42
C GLY A 920 -20.46 -14.90 26.91
N TYR A 921 -19.38 -15.35 27.57
CA TYR A 921 -19.18 -15.15 29.02
C TYR A 921 -19.23 -13.68 29.50
N TRP A 922 -19.03 -12.72 28.60
CA TRP A 922 -19.11 -11.29 28.89
C TRP A 922 -20.56 -10.78 28.98
N SER A 923 -21.52 -11.49 28.37
CA SER A 923 -22.93 -11.15 28.44
C SER A 923 -23.53 -11.63 29.75
N GLN A 924 -24.34 -10.77 30.38
CA GLN A 924 -25.12 -11.15 31.56
C GLN A 924 -26.21 -12.18 31.24
N ARG A 925 -26.56 -12.32 29.95
CA ARG A 925 -27.52 -13.30 29.44
C ARG A 925 -26.91 -14.67 29.16
N CYS A 926 -25.59 -14.85 29.33
CA CYS A 926 -24.96 -16.15 29.13
C CYS A 926 -25.53 -17.18 30.12
N PRO A 927 -26.19 -18.24 29.63
CA PRO A 927 -26.89 -19.19 30.49
C PRO A 927 -25.95 -20.22 31.11
N VAL A 928 -24.66 -20.19 30.79
CA VAL A 928 -23.68 -21.17 31.29
C VAL A 928 -22.50 -20.46 31.93
N LYS A 929 -22.23 -20.78 33.19
CA LYS A 929 -21.08 -20.27 33.95
C LYS A 929 -20.23 -21.44 34.46
N THR A 930 -18.92 -21.22 34.51
CA THR A 930 -17.93 -22.21 34.97
C THR A 930 -17.56 -22.04 36.44
N GLY A 931 -17.86 -20.88 37.03
CA GLY A 931 -17.40 -20.48 38.36
C GLY A 931 -15.94 -20.02 38.44
N GLU A 932 -15.18 -20.09 37.34
CA GLU A 932 -13.75 -19.82 37.30
C GLU A 932 -13.41 -18.51 36.55
N THR A 933 -12.34 -17.83 36.99
CA THR A 933 -11.90 -16.59 36.35
C THR A 933 -11.13 -16.83 35.06
N ASP A 934 -10.44 -17.97 34.96
CA ASP A 934 -9.53 -18.36 33.88
C ASP A 934 -10.13 -19.43 32.93
N VAL A 935 -11.27 -20.03 33.27
CA VAL A 935 -12.02 -20.94 32.39
C VAL A 935 -13.31 -20.27 31.96
N LYS A 936 -13.47 -19.99 30.66
CA LYS A 936 -14.64 -19.27 30.11
C LYS A 936 -15.52 -20.20 29.28
N ALA A 937 -16.82 -19.93 29.29
CA ALA A 937 -17.82 -20.65 28.53
C ALA A 937 -18.67 -19.68 27.69
N THR A 938 -18.94 -20.07 26.45
CA THR A 938 -19.89 -19.42 25.54
C THR A 938 -20.93 -20.43 25.12
N ALA A 939 -22.21 -20.07 25.22
CA ALA A 939 -23.32 -20.94 24.83
C ALA A 939 -23.85 -20.52 23.45
N TYR A 940 -24.12 -21.50 22.60
CA TYR A 940 -24.81 -21.36 21.33
C TYR A 940 -26.16 -22.06 21.49
N VAL A 941 -27.22 -21.29 21.70
CA VAL A 941 -28.52 -21.80 22.14
C VAL A 941 -29.46 -21.96 20.95
N LYS A 942 -30.03 -23.15 20.78
CA LYS A 942 -31.20 -23.46 19.93
C LYS A 942 -32.35 -23.99 20.81
N ASP A 943 -33.53 -24.09 20.23
CA ASP A 943 -34.74 -24.55 20.94
C ASP A 943 -34.65 -26.00 21.44
N ASP A 944 -33.90 -26.87 20.76
CA ASP A 944 -33.83 -28.32 21.04
C ASP A 944 -32.47 -28.80 21.54
N LYS A 945 -31.42 -27.96 21.43
CA LYS A 945 -30.06 -28.28 21.86
C LYS A 945 -29.20 -27.03 22.05
N THR A 946 -28.18 -27.14 22.90
CA THR A 946 -27.21 -26.07 23.15
C THR A 946 -25.78 -26.58 23.00
N LEU A 947 -24.95 -25.88 22.23
CA LEU A 947 -23.50 -26.12 22.18
C LEU A 947 -22.81 -25.17 23.16
N ILE A 948 -21.93 -25.69 24.01
CA ILE A 948 -21.15 -24.96 25.00
C ILE A 948 -19.68 -25.08 24.60
N ALA A 949 -19.06 -23.95 24.27
CA ALA A 949 -17.63 -23.87 24.03
C ALA A 949 -16.92 -23.43 25.31
N ILE A 950 -16.01 -24.26 25.82
CA ILE A 950 -15.24 -24.01 27.04
C ILE A 950 -13.76 -23.89 26.67
N GLY A 951 -13.07 -22.85 27.16
CA GLY A 951 -11.62 -22.66 27.00
C GLY A 951 -10.94 -22.30 28.31
N ASN A 952 -9.71 -22.79 28.52
CA ASN A 952 -8.93 -22.58 29.74
C ASN A 952 -7.64 -21.77 29.49
N TRP A 953 -7.48 -20.66 30.22
CA TRP A 953 -6.33 -19.76 30.22
C TRP A 953 -5.41 -19.92 31.45
N GLY A 954 -5.80 -20.72 32.42
CA GLY A 954 -5.02 -21.00 33.62
C GLY A 954 -4.36 -22.37 33.62
N GLY A 955 -4.11 -22.90 34.82
CA GLY A 955 -3.65 -24.27 35.04
C GLY A 955 -4.77 -25.31 34.90
N ASP A 956 -4.50 -26.56 35.24
CA ASP A 956 -5.52 -27.62 35.26
C ASP A 956 -6.64 -27.29 36.28
N LYS A 957 -7.89 -27.49 35.87
CA LYS A 957 -9.08 -27.15 36.68
C LYS A 957 -10.11 -28.27 36.66
N LEU A 958 -10.89 -28.35 37.73
CA LEU A 958 -12.14 -29.12 37.79
C LEU A 958 -13.28 -28.12 37.89
N ILE A 959 -14.10 -28.03 36.85
CA ILE A 959 -15.20 -27.06 36.78
C ILE A 959 -16.55 -27.74 36.93
N THR A 960 -17.53 -27.02 37.46
CA THR A 960 -18.95 -27.42 37.42
C THR A 960 -19.68 -26.37 36.58
N LEU A 961 -20.58 -26.82 35.70
CA LEU A 961 -21.39 -25.92 34.88
C LEU A 961 -22.63 -25.50 35.67
N ASP A 962 -22.73 -24.21 35.96
CA ASP A 962 -23.97 -23.57 36.40
C ASP A 962 -24.77 -23.19 35.14
N ILE A 963 -25.87 -23.93 34.92
CA ILE A 963 -26.69 -23.86 33.70
C ILE A 963 -28.07 -23.31 34.07
N ASP A 964 -28.45 -22.21 33.43
CA ASP A 964 -29.81 -21.69 33.43
C ASP A 964 -30.67 -22.48 32.42
N TRP A 965 -31.37 -23.49 32.93
CA TRP A 965 -32.20 -24.41 32.15
C TRP A 965 -33.39 -23.74 31.46
N ASP A 966 -33.96 -22.72 32.10
CA ASP A 966 -35.07 -21.95 31.52
C ASP A 966 -34.57 -21.12 30.33
N ALA A 967 -33.37 -20.55 30.44
CA ALA A 967 -32.77 -19.75 29.38
C ALA A 967 -32.34 -20.56 28.16
N ILE A 968 -31.93 -21.82 28.34
CA ILE A 968 -31.62 -22.74 27.22
C ILE A 968 -32.82 -23.55 26.73
N GLY A 969 -33.94 -23.54 27.45
CA GLY A 969 -35.20 -24.18 27.04
C GLY A 969 -35.22 -25.72 27.14
N LEU A 970 -34.38 -26.34 27.99
CA LEU A 970 -34.26 -27.80 28.13
C LEU A 970 -34.62 -28.29 29.54
N ASP A 971 -35.19 -29.49 29.66
CA ASP A 971 -35.45 -30.18 30.93
C ASP A 971 -34.19 -30.86 31.46
N LYS A 972 -33.66 -30.36 32.59
CA LYS A 972 -32.50 -30.93 33.29
C LYS A 972 -32.58 -32.46 33.47
N ASN A 973 -33.78 -33.00 33.72
CA ASN A 973 -33.93 -34.42 34.05
C ASN A 973 -33.84 -35.34 32.82
N LYS A 974 -33.99 -34.78 31.62
CA LYS A 974 -33.86 -35.51 30.34
C LYS A 974 -32.55 -35.20 29.65
N ALA A 975 -31.94 -34.06 29.98
CA ALA A 975 -30.76 -33.56 29.31
C ALA A 975 -29.55 -34.51 29.41
N ILE A 976 -28.89 -34.71 28.27
CA ILE A 976 -27.63 -35.43 28.13
C ILE A 976 -26.53 -34.42 27.82
N LEU A 977 -25.49 -34.36 28.64
CA LEU A 977 -24.29 -33.55 28.39
C LEU A 977 -23.22 -34.41 27.71
N LYS A 978 -22.92 -34.12 26.45
CA LYS A 978 -22.00 -34.91 25.63
C LYS A 978 -20.93 -34.03 24.98
N ALA A 979 -19.67 -34.40 25.12
CA ALA A 979 -18.63 -34.01 24.18
C ALA A 979 -18.75 -34.90 22.93
N PRO A 980 -19.08 -34.36 21.74
CA PRO A 980 -19.02 -35.14 20.50
C PRO A 980 -17.57 -35.47 20.13
N ASP A 981 -17.36 -36.55 19.37
CA ASP A 981 -16.08 -36.80 18.72
C ASP A 981 -15.81 -35.72 17.67
N ILE A 982 -14.66 -35.07 17.78
CA ILE A 982 -14.19 -34.08 16.79
C ILE A 982 -12.75 -34.46 16.48
N LYS A 983 -12.56 -35.05 15.31
CA LYS A 983 -11.31 -35.70 14.93
C LYS A 983 -10.10 -34.78 15.11
N GLY A 984 -9.14 -35.24 15.90
CA GLY A 984 -7.90 -34.49 16.19
C GLY A 984 -8.04 -33.37 17.23
N ILE A 985 -9.25 -33.12 17.75
CA ILE A 985 -9.52 -32.05 18.72
C ILE A 985 -9.97 -32.63 20.06
N GLN A 986 -11.02 -33.45 20.07
CA GLN A 986 -11.56 -34.09 21.27
C GLN A 986 -12.20 -35.44 20.92
N ILE A 987 -12.23 -36.35 21.90
CA ILE A 987 -12.91 -37.65 21.77
C ILE A 987 -14.33 -37.58 22.34
N GLU A 988 -15.18 -38.49 21.90
CA GLU A 988 -16.53 -38.61 22.45
C GLU A 988 -16.50 -38.93 23.96
N GLN A 989 -17.26 -38.16 24.75
CA GLN A 989 -17.43 -38.41 26.18
C GLN A 989 -18.80 -37.93 26.67
N ILE A 990 -19.47 -38.72 27.51
CA ILE A 990 -20.70 -38.32 28.20
C ILE A 990 -20.33 -37.89 29.62
N TYR A 991 -20.76 -36.69 30.01
CA TYR A 991 -20.53 -36.14 31.35
C TYR A 991 -21.81 -36.23 32.19
N ASN A 992 -21.63 -36.48 33.49
CA ASN A 992 -22.71 -36.34 34.44
C ASN A 992 -22.87 -34.86 34.81
N LEU A 993 -24.08 -34.31 34.65
CA LEU A 993 -24.39 -32.89 34.86
C LEU A 993 -23.98 -32.36 36.24
N ASP A 994 -23.98 -33.20 37.27
CA ASP A 994 -23.70 -32.80 38.65
C ASP A 994 -22.25 -33.14 39.09
N LYS A 995 -21.40 -33.64 38.17
CA LYS A 995 -20.00 -33.95 38.47
C LYS A 995 -19.03 -32.93 37.85
N PRO A 996 -17.89 -32.63 38.51
CA PRO A 996 -16.89 -31.77 37.93
C PRO A 996 -16.28 -32.34 36.64
N ILE A 997 -16.01 -31.45 35.69
CA ILE A 997 -15.39 -31.74 34.40
C ILE A 997 -13.91 -31.32 34.48
N PRO A 998 -12.95 -32.22 34.22
CA PRO A 998 -11.53 -31.85 34.14
C PRO A 998 -11.25 -31.06 32.86
N ILE A 999 -10.64 -29.89 33.01
CA ILE A 999 -10.18 -29.06 31.90
C ILE A 999 -8.68 -28.78 32.10
N GLU A 1000 -7.87 -29.36 31.23
CA GLU A 1000 -6.41 -29.18 31.25
C GLU A 1000 -5.99 -27.75 30.86
N SER A 1001 -4.81 -27.33 31.32
CA SER A 1001 -4.21 -26.05 30.97
C SER A 1001 -4.05 -25.89 29.45
N GLY A 1002 -4.50 -24.76 28.91
CA GLY A 1002 -4.45 -24.50 27.47
C GLY A 1002 -5.39 -25.35 26.61
N LYS A 1003 -6.28 -26.14 27.22
CA LYS A 1003 -7.29 -26.93 26.53
C LYS A 1003 -8.69 -26.37 26.80
N GLY A 1004 -9.70 -27.21 26.56
CA GLY A 1004 -11.10 -26.89 26.76
C GLY A 1004 -11.97 -28.07 26.37
N CYS A 1005 -13.26 -27.80 26.18
CA CYS A 1005 -14.22 -28.82 25.79
C CYS A 1005 -15.36 -28.18 24.99
N LEU A 1006 -15.77 -28.81 23.90
CA LEU A 1006 -16.98 -28.47 23.16
C LEU A 1006 -18.05 -29.49 23.54
N LEU A 1007 -19.12 -29.03 24.17
CA LEU A 1007 -20.17 -29.87 24.73
C LEU A 1007 -21.52 -29.58 24.06
N VAL A 1008 -22.29 -30.60 23.74
CA VAL A 1008 -23.67 -30.49 23.28
C VAL A 1008 -24.59 -30.99 24.38
N ILE A 1009 -25.61 -30.19 24.71
CA ILE A 1009 -26.73 -30.55 25.57
C ILE A 1009 -27.97 -30.71 24.70
N ASN A 1010 -28.67 -31.84 24.85
CA ASN A 1010 -29.97 -32.11 24.23
C ASN A 1010 -30.81 -33.05 25.12
N GLU A 1011 -32.12 -33.14 24.85
CA GLU A 1011 -33.05 -34.09 25.50
C GLU A 1011 -33.11 -35.46 24.81
#